data_AF-A0A1F4NWN4-F1
#
_entry.id   AF-A0A1F4NWN4-F1
#
_cell.length_a   1.000
_cell.length_b   1.000
_cell.length_c   1.000
_cell.angle_alpha   90.00
_cell.angle_beta   90.00
_cell.angle_gamma   90.00
#
_symmetry.space_group_name_H-M   'P 1'
#
loop_
_entity.id
_entity.type
_entity.pdbx_description
1 polymer ?
#
loop_
_entity_poly.entity_id
_entity_poly.type
_entity_poly.pdbx_seq_one_letter_code
_entity_poly.pdbx_strand_id
1 'polypeptide(L)'
;MLFEQFSTESYPAPQRPRAWQNILQRLHLQPDVRTDSVRLFGSLTTGRTPRGVELTRIASSPQKLERLGDASDSVWLALHLAGEATLFDGDRAMKVAPGDIVYGPARAAPGLMFRSNFRQFMVHMPAQSLKPRMPAARLLKVGCLSGRSGMGRMFAGTLSALSESFDALGADELAPIELALSEFIASSLVSNDTHEAVSMNVSQAATMRRVFQYIENELGEPELTLAAIARHERVSERFVQKLFAATGQTFSGYLRQRRLERCRADLANRLYGHLSITDICFRWGFNDAAHFSHAFRDQFNVSPRQYRQQANEATQQSLHCTIRRGWPAGYREPSSEGKDGRGAPGKPDPVDALAASEAPASGPSPNSSGAGQHHHLLANDKTVHWGYFSHSLAPVLTIDSGDLVTIETLTQHAYDDYDRMIKGDSGAESVFHWTREKKNVDRRGSGPADASIYGRGNGEGFGVQICTGPIYVRDARPGDILEVRILDVLPRLSANTKYEGRAFGSNAAAWWGFHYDDLLTEPKQREVVTIYEIDCNQGMGCAHAVYNFRWTPQRDPSGVLHTTIDYPGVPVDRSSITENHNVLKNVKIPTRPHFGVIAVAPVETGMIDSIPPTYFGGNIDNWRIAKGATVYLRVGVDGGLLSVGDPHASQGDSELCGTAIECSLTGVFQIVLHKAEDLGNEPYADINSPLVETPDEWVLHGFSHPDYLKEFGEQGRSEIYEKSSLDLAMRDAFRKTRQFLMTAKGLSEDEAISLISVAVDFGVTQVVDGNWGVHAVIRKSLFSGGTVGSADD
;
A
#
# COMPACT_ATOMS: atom_id res chain seq x y z
N MET A 1 -20.44 -2.27 4.06
CA MET A 1 -19.76 -3.37 4.78
C MET A 1 -18.57 -2.75 5.49
N LEU A 2 -18.32 -3.09 6.75
CA LEU A 2 -17.15 -2.58 7.48
C LEU A 2 -16.08 -3.68 7.45
N PHE A 3 -14.98 -3.42 6.76
CA PHE A 3 -13.77 -4.23 6.87
C PHE A 3 -12.98 -3.74 8.09
N GLU A 4 -12.55 -4.69 8.92
CA GLU A 4 -11.66 -4.41 10.04
C GLU A 4 -10.22 -4.57 9.56
N GLN A 5 -9.40 -3.55 9.77
CA GLN A 5 -7.96 -3.56 9.51
C GLN A 5 -7.21 -3.53 10.84
N PHE A 6 -6.21 -4.39 10.96
CA PHE A 6 -5.34 -4.50 12.12
C PHE A 6 -3.88 -4.51 11.66
N SER A 7 -3.01 -3.85 12.42
CA SER A 7 -1.56 -3.94 12.25
C SER A 7 -0.89 -3.94 13.62
N THR A 8 0.05 -4.84 13.85
CA THR A 8 0.88 -4.87 15.07
C THR A 8 1.68 -3.59 15.24
N GLU A 9 2.05 -2.92 14.14
CA GLU A 9 2.77 -1.65 14.16
C GLU A 9 1.93 -0.51 14.77
N SER A 10 0.62 -0.73 14.97
CA SER A 10 -0.24 0.23 15.68
C SER A 10 -0.06 0.22 17.20
N TYR A 11 0.71 -0.72 17.74
CA TYR A 11 0.90 -0.96 19.17
C TYR A 11 2.38 -0.84 19.57
N PRO A 12 2.68 -0.36 20.79
CA PRO A 12 4.03 -0.40 21.35
C PRO A 12 4.63 -1.80 21.29
N ALA A 13 5.94 -1.93 21.00
CA ALA A 13 6.61 -3.23 20.83
C ALA A 13 6.27 -4.29 21.91
N PRO A 14 6.25 -3.98 23.22
CA PRO A 14 5.93 -4.97 24.26
C PRO A 14 4.49 -5.49 24.20
N GLN A 15 3.57 -4.73 23.61
CA GLN A 15 2.14 -5.06 23.54
C GLN A 15 1.79 -5.83 22.26
N ARG A 16 2.64 -5.79 21.23
CA ARG A 16 2.38 -6.41 19.91
C ARG A 16 2.05 -7.90 20.00
N PRO A 17 2.80 -8.75 20.75
CA PRO A 17 2.48 -10.18 20.83
C PRO A 17 1.08 -10.46 21.36
N ARG A 18 0.67 -9.73 22.41
CA ARG A 18 -0.65 -9.89 23.02
C ARG A 18 -1.76 -9.37 22.10
N ALA A 19 -1.55 -8.21 21.47
CA ALA A 19 -2.51 -7.66 20.51
C ALA A 19 -2.71 -8.60 19.30
N TRP A 20 -1.63 -9.14 18.76
CA TRP A 20 -1.63 -10.12 17.67
C TRP A 20 -2.35 -11.41 18.05
N GLN A 21 -2.06 -11.95 19.24
CA GLN A 21 -2.75 -13.13 19.75
C GLN A 21 -4.26 -12.88 19.89
N ASN A 22 -4.66 -11.73 20.43
CA ASN A 22 -6.07 -11.41 20.63
C ASN A 22 -6.85 -11.33 19.31
N ILE A 23 -6.30 -10.69 18.27
CA ILE A 23 -6.99 -10.57 16.97
C ILE A 23 -7.06 -11.92 16.25
N LEU A 24 -6.00 -12.73 16.28
CA LEU A 24 -6.00 -14.07 15.70
C LEU A 24 -6.98 -15.01 16.40
N GLN A 25 -7.10 -14.94 17.73
CA GLN A 25 -8.03 -15.78 18.48
C GLN A 25 -9.49 -15.50 18.11
N ARG A 26 -9.85 -14.24 17.77
CA ARG A 26 -11.18 -13.90 17.25
C ARG A 26 -11.50 -14.58 15.92
N LEU A 27 -10.47 -14.96 15.17
CA LEU A 27 -10.54 -15.66 13.89
C LEU A 27 -10.25 -17.16 14.03
N HIS A 28 -10.37 -17.69 15.26
CA HIS A 28 -10.13 -19.10 15.57
C HIS A 28 -8.70 -19.56 15.25
N LEU A 29 -7.72 -18.68 15.44
CA LEU A 29 -6.30 -18.96 15.28
C LEU A 29 -5.53 -18.68 16.57
N GLN A 30 -4.61 -19.58 16.89
CA GLN A 30 -3.71 -19.47 18.02
C GLN A 30 -2.27 -19.42 17.50
N PRO A 31 -1.57 -18.29 17.63
CA PRO A 31 -0.15 -18.25 17.32
C PRO A 31 0.66 -18.94 18.42
N ASP A 32 1.66 -19.74 18.04
CA ASP A 32 2.73 -20.21 18.95
C ASP A 32 3.84 -19.16 18.94
N VAL A 33 3.64 -18.09 19.71
CA VAL A 33 4.64 -17.03 19.86
C VAL A 33 5.69 -17.51 20.89
N ARG A 34 6.59 -18.41 20.50
CA ARG A 34 7.82 -18.64 21.27
C ARG A 34 8.71 -17.42 21.07
N THR A 35 8.60 -16.46 21.96
CA THR A 35 9.41 -15.24 21.98
C THR A 35 10.85 -15.57 22.33
N ASP A 36 11.64 -15.90 21.31
CA ASP A 36 13.06 -15.54 21.27
C ASP A 36 13.35 -14.92 19.90
N SER A 37 13.73 -13.64 19.94
CA SER A 37 14.61 -12.95 18.99
C SER A 37 14.20 -12.74 17.52
N VAL A 38 12.95 -12.40 17.17
CA VAL A 38 12.66 -11.55 15.96
C VAL A 38 11.42 -10.69 16.21
N ARG A 39 11.48 -9.41 15.79
CA ARG A 39 10.38 -8.43 15.86
C ARG A 39 9.13 -8.95 15.16
N LEU A 40 8.13 -9.35 15.93
CA LEU A 40 6.81 -9.74 15.43
C LEU A 40 6.20 -8.59 14.61
N PHE A 41 5.91 -8.88 13.35
CA PHE A 41 5.07 -8.06 12.48
C PHE A 41 3.83 -8.87 12.11
N GLY A 42 2.66 -8.25 12.11
CA GLY A 42 1.41 -8.85 11.65
C GLY A 42 0.45 -7.79 11.14
N SER A 43 -0.01 -7.93 9.90
CA SER A 43 -1.13 -7.18 9.35
C SER A 43 -2.28 -8.11 9.01
N LEU A 44 -3.50 -7.61 9.21
CA LEU A 44 -4.71 -8.37 9.01
C LEU A 44 -5.83 -7.48 8.50
N THR A 45 -6.48 -7.88 7.42
CA THR A 45 -7.73 -7.27 6.93
C THR A 45 -8.78 -8.34 6.92
N THR A 46 -9.91 -8.11 7.58
CA THR A 46 -11.03 -9.07 7.65
C THR A 46 -12.37 -8.41 7.40
N GLY A 47 -13.30 -9.16 6.82
CA GLY A 47 -14.68 -8.72 6.65
C GLY A 47 -15.62 -9.87 6.38
N ARG A 48 -16.93 -9.60 6.47
CA ARG A 48 -17.98 -10.59 6.25
C ARG A 48 -18.89 -10.20 5.10
N THR A 49 -19.10 -11.12 4.17
CA THR A 49 -20.07 -10.98 3.08
C THR A 49 -21.51 -10.95 3.60
N PRO A 50 -22.51 -10.56 2.77
CA PRO A 50 -23.91 -10.48 3.20
C PRO A 50 -24.52 -11.79 3.68
N ARG A 51 -23.99 -12.95 3.22
CA ARG A 51 -24.46 -14.27 3.67
C ARG A 51 -23.54 -14.90 4.72
N GLY A 52 -22.61 -14.11 5.27
CA GLY A 52 -21.81 -14.46 6.43
C GLY A 52 -20.50 -15.20 6.15
N VAL A 53 -20.01 -15.21 4.90
CA VAL A 53 -18.67 -15.72 4.60
C VAL A 53 -17.64 -14.72 5.11
N GLU A 54 -16.73 -15.19 5.95
CA GLU A 54 -15.64 -14.36 6.47
C GLU A 54 -14.42 -14.50 5.57
N LEU A 55 -13.92 -13.36 5.09
CA LEU A 55 -12.75 -13.24 4.24
C LEU A 55 -11.67 -12.54 5.06
N THR A 56 -10.50 -13.15 5.18
CA THR A 56 -9.39 -12.62 5.97
C THR A 56 -8.09 -12.72 5.19
N ARG A 57 -7.43 -11.59 4.97
CA ARG A 57 -6.04 -11.52 4.47
C ARG A 57 -5.09 -11.31 5.65
N ILE A 58 -4.06 -12.13 5.74
CA ILE A 58 -3.06 -12.10 6.82
C ILE A 58 -1.66 -12.02 6.19
N ALA A 59 -0.81 -11.11 6.68
CA ALA A 59 0.62 -11.10 6.42
C ALA A 59 1.38 -11.00 7.75
N SER A 60 2.41 -11.82 7.98
CA SER A 60 3.11 -11.80 9.26
C SER A 60 4.52 -12.41 9.18
N SER A 61 5.32 -12.15 10.22
CA SER A 61 6.63 -12.76 10.45
C SER A 61 6.52 -14.27 10.73
N PRO A 62 7.61 -15.06 10.60
CA PRO A 62 7.59 -16.51 10.79
C PRO A 62 6.99 -16.90 12.14
N GLN A 63 6.04 -17.84 12.13
CA GLN A 63 5.41 -18.39 13.33
C GLN A 63 4.64 -19.66 13.00
N LYS A 64 4.19 -20.38 14.03
CA LYS A 64 3.17 -21.41 13.88
C LYS A 64 1.79 -20.82 14.16
N LEU A 65 0.83 -21.06 13.28
CA LEU A 65 -0.58 -20.77 13.50
C LEU A 65 -1.34 -22.08 13.68
N GLU A 66 -1.88 -22.32 14.87
CA GLU A 66 -2.77 -23.44 15.15
C GLU A 66 -4.22 -22.99 14.99
N ARG A 67 -5.05 -23.79 14.34
CA ARG A 67 -6.49 -23.53 14.37
C ARG A 67 -7.08 -23.96 15.68
N LEU A 68 -7.93 -23.11 16.24
CA LEU A 68 -8.80 -23.45 17.35
C LEU A 68 -10.06 -24.09 16.76
N GLY A 69 -10.23 -25.40 16.96
CA GLY A 69 -11.43 -26.09 16.48
C GLY A 69 -12.69 -25.51 17.13
N ASP A 70 -13.75 -25.32 16.34
CA ASP A 70 -15.06 -24.90 16.84
C ASP A 70 -16.15 -25.95 16.58
N ALA A 71 -17.26 -25.85 17.31
CA ALA A 71 -18.39 -26.78 17.20
C ALA A 71 -19.35 -26.45 16.03
N SER A 72 -19.00 -25.48 15.19
CA SER A 72 -19.84 -25.04 14.08
C SER A 72 -19.76 -25.98 12.88
N ASP A 73 -20.77 -25.90 12.02
CA ASP A 73 -20.85 -26.70 10.79
C ASP A 73 -20.18 -25.99 9.60
N SER A 74 -19.17 -25.15 9.83
CA SER A 74 -18.49 -24.41 8.78
C SER A 74 -17.36 -25.21 8.12
N VAL A 75 -16.94 -24.73 6.96
CA VAL A 75 -15.73 -25.18 6.28
C VAL A 75 -14.81 -23.98 6.16
N TRP A 76 -13.53 -24.22 6.33
CA TRP A 76 -12.54 -23.19 6.10
C TRP A 76 -11.57 -23.56 4.99
N LEU A 77 -11.02 -22.53 4.38
CA LEU A 77 -9.98 -22.58 3.37
C LEU A 77 -8.87 -21.61 3.78
N ALA A 78 -7.63 -21.96 3.47
CA ALA A 78 -6.47 -21.10 3.57
C ALA A 78 -5.67 -21.25 2.28
N LEU A 79 -5.77 -20.25 1.41
CA LEU A 79 -4.91 -20.10 0.25
C LEU A 79 -3.55 -19.56 0.73
N HIS A 80 -2.50 -20.32 0.46
CA HIS A 80 -1.14 -19.88 0.72
C HIS A 80 -0.67 -18.95 -0.41
N LEU A 81 -0.49 -17.66 -0.10
CA LEU A 81 -0.10 -16.67 -1.09
C LEU A 81 1.43 -16.57 -1.24
N ALA A 82 2.16 -16.57 -0.13
CA ALA A 82 3.62 -16.44 -0.13
C ALA A 82 4.25 -17.00 1.16
N GLY A 83 5.54 -17.36 1.08
CA GLY A 83 6.36 -17.85 2.19
C GLY A 83 6.59 -19.37 2.17
N GLU A 84 7.38 -19.87 3.12
CA GLU A 84 7.60 -21.31 3.32
C GLU A 84 6.62 -21.86 4.36
N ALA A 85 5.67 -22.70 3.93
CA ALA A 85 4.64 -23.27 4.80
C ALA A 85 4.67 -24.80 4.91
N THR A 86 4.37 -25.31 6.11
CA THR A 86 4.14 -26.74 6.36
C THR A 86 2.88 -26.93 7.18
N LEU A 87 1.95 -27.76 6.69
CA LEU A 87 0.74 -28.19 7.38
C LEU A 87 1.06 -29.38 8.31
N PHE A 88 0.55 -29.32 9.53
CA PHE A 88 0.58 -30.37 10.54
C PHE A 88 -0.83 -30.74 10.97
N ASP A 89 -1.18 -32.03 10.87
CA ASP A 89 -2.44 -32.59 11.35
C ASP A 89 -2.16 -33.95 12.01
N GLY A 90 -2.10 -33.97 13.34
CA GLY A 90 -1.56 -35.11 14.09
C GLY A 90 -0.11 -35.44 13.69
N ASP A 91 0.15 -36.70 13.34
CA ASP A 91 1.48 -37.15 12.88
C ASP A 91 1.78 -36.82 11.41
N ARG A 92 0.82 -36.26 10.67
CA ARG A 92 0.96 -35.93 9.25
C ARG A 92 1.56 -34.55 9.07
N ALA A 93 2.70 -34.46 8.37
CA ALA A 93 3.30 -33.21 7.93
C ALA A 93 3.31 -33.12 6.39
N MET A 94 2.90 -31.97 5.83
CA MET A 94 2.87 -31.74 4.38
C MET A 94 3.39 -30.35 4.04
N LYS A 95 4.32 -30.25 3.08
CA LYS A 95 4.76 -28.96 2.53
C LYS A 95 3.62 -28.33 1.71
N VAL A 96 3.36 -27.05 1.94
CA VAL A 96 2.35 -26.27 1.22
C VAL A 96 3.11 -25.25 0.39
N ALA A 97 2.94 -25.28 -0.93
CA ALA A 97 3.58 -24.32 -1.82
C ALA A 97 2.64 -23.14 -2.12
N PRO A 98 3.17 -21.95 -2.47
CA PRO A 98 2.34 -20.84 -2.92
C PRO A 98 1.34 -21.25 -4.01
N GLY A 99 0.11 -20.77 -3.87
CA GLY A 99 -1.05 -21.16 -4.68
C GLY A 99 -1.82 -22.37 -4.15
N ASP A 100 -1.26 -23.20 -3.27
CA ASP A 100 -1.98 -24.36 -2.71
C ASP A 100 -3.05 -23.90 -1.69
N ILE A 101 -4.16 -24.65 -1.64
CA ILE A 101 -5.31 -24.35 -0.77
C ILE A 101 -5.42 -25.44 0.28
N VAL A 102 -5.17 -25.08 1.54
CA VAL A 102 -5.44 -25.95 2.68
C VAL A 102 -6.88 -25.80 3.11
N TYR A 103 -7.56 -26.89 3.42
CA TYR A 103 -8.96 -26.87 3.81
C TYR A 103 -9.28 -27.86 4.93
N GLY A 104 -10.38 -27.63 5.63
CA GLY A 104 -10.87 -28.55 6.65
C GLY A 104 -12.23 -28.14 7.23
N PRO A 105 -12.86 -29.03 8.01
CA PRO A 105 -14.06 -28.69 8.77
C PRO A 105 -13.71 -27.78 9.96
N ALA A 106 -14.68 -27.01 10.45
CA ALA A 106 -14.51 -26.11 11.59
C ALA A 106 -13.90 -26.75 12.84
N ARG A 107 -14.29 -27.99 13.13
CA ARG A 107 -13.81 -28.76 14.28
C ARG A 107 -12.35 -29.22 14.17
N ALA A 108 -11.76 -29.18 12.99
CA ALA A 108 -10.38 -29.59 12.81
C ALA A 108 -9.43 -28.49 13.28
N ALA A 109 -8.41 -28.88 14.04
CA ALA A 109 -7.43 -27.99 14.65
C ALA A 109 -6.00 -28.24 14.11
N PRO A 110 -5.77 -28.17 12.77
CA PRO A 110 -4.42 -28.35 12.25
C PRO A 110 -3.54 -27.12 12.55
N GLY A 111 -2.23 -27.32 12.49
CA GLY A 111 -1.23 -26.24 12.55
C GLY A 111 -0.62 -25.94 11.19
N LEU A 112 -0.36 -24.68 10.90
CA LEU A 112 0.49 -24.23 9.80
C LEU A 112 1.76 -23.60 10.38
N MET A 113 2.92 -24.17 10.06
CA MET A 113 4.22 -23.59 10.41
C MET A 113 4.74 -22.78 9.24
N PHE A 114 5.10 -21.53 9.50
CA PHE A 114 5.75 -20.64 8.55
C PHE A 114 7.19 -20.41 8.97
N ARG A 115 8.14 -20.74 8.08
CA ARG A 115 9.59 -20.57 8.33
C ARG A 115 10.15 -19.25 7.81
N SER A 116 9.39 -18.55 6.98
CA SER A 116 9.68 -17.21 6.46
C SER A 116 8.50 -16.27 6.75
N ASN A 117 8.66 -14.97 6.44
CA ASN A 117 7.51 -14.09 6.31
C ASN A 117 6.49 -14.73 5.35
N PHE A 118 5.21 -14.63 5.68
CA PHE A 118 4.16 -15.34 4.94
C PHE A 118 2.96 -14.45 4.68
N ARG A 119 2.21 -14.80 3.62
CA ARG A 119 0.88 -14.27 3.31
C ARG A 119 -0.13 -15.42 3.21
N GLN A 120 -1.30 -15.26 3.82
CA GLN A 120 -2.42 -16.19 3.77
C GLN A 120 -3.71 -15.44 3.42
N PHE A 121 -4.55 -16.06 2.60
CA PHE A 121 -5.93 -15.66 2.44
C PHE A 121 -6.86 -16.76 2.93
N MET A 122 -7.63 -16.44 3.96
CA MET A 122 -8.49 -17.37 4.65
C MET A 122 -9.95 -17.06 4.34
N VAL A 123 -10.69 -18.11 4.03
CA VAL A 123 -12.12 -18.04 3.77
C VAL A 123 -12.81 -18.98 4.75
N HIS A 124 -13.71 -18.46 5.55
CA HIS A 124 -14.53 -19.24 6.46
C HIS A 124 -15.99 -19.21 6.00
N MET A 125 -16.48 -20.37 5.57
CA MET A 125 -17.77 -20.56 4.92
C MET A 125 -18.78 -21.18 5.90
N PRO A 126 -19.85 -20.47 6.28
CA PRO A 126 -20.90 -21.03 7.12
C PRO A 126 -21.60 -22.21 6.43
N ALA A 127 -22.04 -23.17 7.25
CA ALA A 127 -22.77 -24.35 6.80
C ALA A 127 -23.93 -24.03 5.85
N GLN A 128 -24.66 -22.95 6.12
CA GLN A 128 -25.87 -22.56 5.37
C GLN A 128 -25.55 -22.22 3.90
N SER A 129 -24.37 -21.67 3.62
CA SER A 129 -23.92 -21.38 2.25
C SER A 129 -23.55 -22.66 1.48
N LEU A 130 -23.15 -23.72 2.20
CA LEU A 130 -22.73 -25.00 1.62
C LEU A 130 -23.81 -26.09 1.60
N LYS A 131 -24.77 -26.07 2.53
CA LYS A 131 -25.81 -27.11 2.73
C LYS A 131 -26.54 -27.58 1.46
N PRO A 132 -26.94 -26.70 0.52
CA PRO A 132 -27.62 -27.14 -0.71
C PRO A 132 -26.75 -27.99 -1.65
N ARG A 133 -25.42 -27.88 -1.53
CA ARG A 133 -24.44 -28.46 -2.46
C ARG A 133 -23.56 -29.53 -1.83
N MET A 134 -23.34 -29.44 -0.52
CA MET A 134 -22.57 -30.41 0.27
C MET A 134 -23.30 -30.78 1.56
N PRO A 135 -24.31 -31.68 1.49
CA PRO A 135 -25.03 -32.16 2.68
C PRO A 135 -24.11 -32.84 3.72
N ALA A 136 -22.97 -33.35 3.26
CA ALA A 136 -21.96 -34.06 4.05
C ALA A 136 -20.69 -33.25 4.32
N ALA A 137 -20.74 -31.90 4.33
CA ALA A 137 -19.57 -31.07 4.63
C ALA A 137 -18.90 -31.42 5.98
N ARG A 138 -19.69 -31.93 6.94
CA ARG A 138 -19.20 -32.47 8.22
C ARG A 138 -18.28 -33.68 8.09
N LEU A 139 -18.21 -34.39 6.96
CA LEU A 139 -17.35 -35.57 6.79
C LEU A 139 -15.97 -35.23 6.21
N LEU A 140 -15.76 -33.97 5.79
CA LEU A 140 -14.47 -33.51 5.27
C LEU A 140 -13.36 -33.75 6.29
N LYS A 141 -12.22 -34.26 5.80
CA LYS A 141 -10.95 -34.30 6.54
C LYS A 141 -10.10 -33.10 6.15
N VAL A 142 -9.09 -32.78 6.97
CA VAL A 142 -8.10 -31.77 6.61
C VAL A 142 -7.35 -32.25 5.35
N GLY A 143 -7.22 -31.36 4.38
CA GLY A 143 -6.60 -31.66 3.10
C GLY A 143 -5.89 -30.46 2.50
N CYS A 144 -5.19 -30.71 1.40
CA CYS A 144 -4.50 -29.69 0.61
C CYS A 144 -4.80 -29.93 -0.87
N LEU A 145 -5.30 -28.91 -1.54
CA LEU A 145 -5.55 -28.90 -2.97
C LEU A 145 -4.40 -28.17 -3.68
N SER A 146 -3.78 -28.84 -4.65
CA SER A 146 -2.72 -28.23 -5.45
C SER A 146 -3.26 -27.08 -6.30
N GLY A 147 -2.70 -25.89 -6.15
CA GLY A 147 -3.02 -24.71 -6.97
C GLY A 147 -2.41 -24.73 -8.36
N ARG A 148 -1.67 -25.79 -8.72
CA ARG A 148 -0.88 -25.85 -9.96
C ARG A 148 -1.53 -26.64 -11.09
N SER A 149 -2.60 -27.39 -10.82
CA SER A 149 -3.25 -28.23 -11.83
C SER A 149 -4.76 -28.38 -11.64
N GLY A 150 -5.45 -28.73 -12.72
CA GLY A 150 -6.89 -29.01 -12.73
C GLY A 150 -7.75 -27.85 -12.21
N MET A 151 -8.83 -28.21 -11.51
CA MET A 151 -9.75 -27.24 -10.89
C MET A 151 -9.11 -26.46 -9.73
N GLY A 152 -8.09 -27.03 -9.07
CA GLY A 152 -7.37 -26.35 -7.98
C GLY A 152 -6.67 -25.08 -8.44
N ARG A 153 -6.11 -25.06 -9.65
CA ARG A 153 -5.52 -23.85 -10.24
C ARG A 153 -6.55 -22.74 -10.49
N MET A 154 -7.72 -23.09 -11.00
CA MET A 154 -8.79 -22.12 -11.25
C MET A 154 -9.32 -21.55 -9.94
N PHE A 155 -9.49 -22.42 -8.93
CA PHE A 155 -9.97 -21.98 -7.63
C PHE A 155 -8.95 -21.11 -6.91
N ALA A 156 -7.67 -21.48 -6.94
CA ALA A 156 -6.59 -20.67 -6.39
C ALA A 156 -6.52 -19.29 -7.06
N GLY A 157 -6.59 -19.22 -8.40
CA GLY A 157 -6.62 -17.95 -9.12
C GLY A 157 -7.82 -17.06 -8.74
N THR A 158 -8.98 -17.66 -8.50
CA THR A 158 -10.18 -16.91 -8.05
C THR A 158 -10.00 -16.37 -6.64
N LEU A 159 -9.47 -17.20 -5.73
CA LEU A 159 -9.17 -16.80 -4.35
C LEU A 159 -8.06 -15.74 -4.28
N SER A 160 -7.03 -15.83 -5.14
CA SER A 160 -5.98 -14.81 -5.25
C SER A 160 -6.56 -13.46 -5.66
N ALA A 161 -7.34 -13.41 -6.75
CA ALA A 161 -7.98 -12.18 -7.23
C ALA A 161 -8.93 -11.58 -6.18
N LEU A 162 -9.68 -12.44 -5.47
CA LEU A 162 -10.51 -11.99 -4.36
C LEU A 162 -9.68 -11.44 -3.20
N SER A 163 -8.56 -12.09 -2.86
CA SER A 163 -7.68 -11.66 -1.77
C SER A 163 -7.09 -10.27 -2.00
N GLU A 164 -6.90 -9.85 -3.26
CA GLU A 164 -6.33 -8.56 -3.64
C GLU A 164 -7.35 -7.41 -3.54
N SER A 165 -8.64 -7.71 -3.73
CA SER A 165 -9.67 -6.66 -3.96
C SER A 165 -10.87 -6.69 -3.01
N PHE A 166 -11.03 -7.72 -2.16
CA PHE A 166 -12.28 -7.90 -1.39
C PHE A 166 -12.66 -6.70 -0.51
N ASP A 167 -11.68 -5.96 0.00
CA ASP A 167 -11.84 -4.77 0.84
C ASP A 167 -12.29 -3.52 0.07
N ALA A 168 -12.22 -3.53 -1.25
CA ALA A 168 -12.75 -2.49 -2.14
C ALA A 168 -14.16 -2.83 -2.69
N LEU A 169 -14.62 -4.08 -2.54
CA LEU A 169 -15.87 -4.53 -3.15
C LEU A 169 -17.10 -4.19 -2.31
N GLY A 170 -18.16 -3.77 -3.00
CA GLY A 170 -19.49 -3.57 -2.41
C GLY A 170 -20.21 -4.89 -2.11
N ALA A 171 -21.30 -4.79 -1.34
CA ALA A 171 -22.13 -5.96 -0.99
C ALA A 171 -22.72 -6.69 -2.20
N ASP A 172 -23.13 -5.92 -3.20
CA ASP A 172 -23.77 -6.44 -4.41
C ASP A 172 -22.75 -7.15 -5.31
N GLU A 173 -21.48 -6.76 -5.26
CA GLU A 173 -20.37 -7.37 -6.02
C GLU A 173 -19.85 -8.65 -5.36
N LEU A 174 -19.86 -8.71 -4.02
CA LEU A 174 -19.43 -9.89 -3.26
C LEU A 174 -20.43 -11.05 -3.34
N ALA A 175 -21.73 -10.77 -3.48
CA ALA A 175 -22.75 -11.81 -3.50
C ALA A 175 -22.58 -12.85 -4.65
N PRO A 176 -22.36 -12.46 -5.92
CA PRO A 176 -22.05 -13.40 -7.00
C PRO A 176 -20.79 -14.23 -6.74
N ILE A 177 -19.75 -13.58 -6.20
CA ILE A 177 -18.47 -14.24 -5.89
C ILE A 177 -18.70 -15.33 -4.83
N GLU A 178 -19.51 -15.05 -3.82
CA GLU A 178 -19.83 -16.02 -2.78
C GLU A 178 -20.55 -17.27 -3.32
N LEU A 179 -21.44 -17.11 -4.30
CA LEU A 179 -22.05 -18.25 -4.99
C LEU A 179 -21.01 -19.05 -5.77
N ALA A 180 -20.10 -18.38 -6.48
CA ALA A 180 -19.03 -19.04 -7.22
C ALA A 180 -18.09 -19.82 -6.29
N LEU A 181 -17.68 -19.23 -5.16
CA LEU A 181 -16.86 -19.90 -4.14
C LEU A 181 -17.53 -21.17 -3.63
N SER A 182 -18.84 -21.10 -3.33
CA SER A 182 -19.60 -22.26 -2.88
C SER A 182 -19.59 -23.41 -3.91
N GLU A 183 -19.65 -23.06 -5.20
CA GLU A 183 -19.60 -24.02 -6.30
C GLU A 183 -18.19 -24.60 -6.50
N PHE A 184 -17.15 -23.79 -6.39
CA PHE A 184 -15.76 -24.25 -6.45
C PHE A 184 -15.45 -25.21 -5.30
N ILE A 185 -15.91 -24.92 -4.08
CA ILE A 185 -15.75 -25.79 -2.92
C ILE A 185 -16.47 -27.12 -3.15
N ALA A 186 -17.74 -27.07 -3.55
CA ALA A 186 -18.52 -28.28 -3.81
C ALA A 186 -17.91 -29.13 -4.93
N SER A 187 -17.48 -28.51 -6.03
CA SER A 187 -16.90 -29.23 -7.17
C SER A 187 -15.51 -29.79 -6.88
N SER A 188 -14.65 -29.06 -6.15
CA SER A 188 -13.26 -29.42 -5.90
C SER A 188 -13.09 -30.37 -4.71
N LEU A 189 -13.98 -30.31 -3.70
CA LEU A 189 -13.88 -31.16 -2.51
C LEU A 189 -14.66 -32.48 -2.67
N VAL A 190 -15.76 -32.51 -3.44
CA VAL A 190 -16.51 -33.76 -3.69
C VAL A 190 -15.78 -34.70 -4.65
N SER A 191 -14.84 -34.19 -5.46
CA SER A 191 -14.08 -34.99 -6.42
C SER A 191 -12.87 -35.72 -5.82
N ASN A 192 -12.50 -35.45 -4.55
CA ASN A 192 -11.35 -36.07 -3.88
C ASN A 192 -11.70 -37.17 -2.86
N ASP A 193 -12.98 -37.33 -2.47
CA ASP A 193 -13.46 -38.43 -1.63
C ASP A 193 -14.21 -39.47 -2.47
N THR A 194 -13.49 -40.17 -3.36
CA THR A 194 -13.94 -41.49 -3.80
C THR A 194 -13.50 -42.51 -2.76
N HIS A 195 -14.36 -42.80 -1.80
CA HIS A 195 -14.83 -44.13 -1.42
C HIS A 195 -15.51 -44.06 -0.04
N GLU A 196 -16.75 -44.56 0.02
CA GLU A 196 -17.57 -44.84 1.21
C GLU A 196 -18.46 -43.72 1.78
N ALA A 197 -19.61 -43.49 1.14
CA ALA A 197 -20.93 -43.56 1.80
C ALA A 197 -22.04 -43.56 0.74
N VAL A 198 -22.94 -44.54 0.80
CA VAL A 198 -23.91 -44.91 -0.24
C VAL A 198 -25.20 -44.10 -0.18
N SER A 199 -25.68 -43.60 -1.33
CA SER A 199 -27.10 -43.71 -1.74
C SER A 199 -27.34 -43.63 -3.26
N MET A 200 -26.32 -43.30 -4.06
CA MET A 200 -26.35 -43.38 -5.53
C MET A 200 -25.06 -44.01 -6.05
N ASN A 201 -25.15 -44.93 -7.02
CA ASN A 201 -23.94 -45.48 -7.66
C ASN A 201 -23.23 -44.35 -8.45
N VAL A 202 -21.91 -44.41 -8.64
CA VAL A 202 -21.12 -43.37 -9.35
C VAL A 202 -21.71 -42.99 -10.70
N SER A 203 -22.24 -43.97 -11.45
CA SER A 203 -22.94 -43.76 -12.73
C SER A 203 -24.25 -42.97 -12.59
N GLN A 204 -25.01 -43.18 -11.51
CA GLN A 204 -26.25 -42.45 -11.22
C GLN A 204 -25.97 -41.00 -10.79
N ALA A 205 -24.95 -40.78 -9.96
CA ALA A 205 -24.52 -39.44 -9.56
C ALA A 205 -23.97 -38.62 -10.76
N ALA A 206 -23.18 -39.26 -11.62
CA ALA A 206 -22.69 -38.64 -12.86
C ALA A 206 -23.84 -38.28 -13.82
N THR A 207 -24.84 -39.14 -13.94
CA THR A 207 -26.03 -38.89 -14.76
C THR A 207 -26.89 -37.77 -14.15
N MET A 208 -27.05 -37.74 -12.82
CA MET A 208 -27.76 -36.67 -12.14
C MET A 208 -27.09 -35.30 -12.33
N ARG A 209 -25.75 -35.24 -12.28
CA ARG A 209 -24.99 -34.01 -12.55
C ARG A 209 -25.25 -33.49 -13.97
N ARG A 210 -25.27 -34.36 -14.99
CA ARG A 210 -25.60 -33.96 -16.37
C ARG A 210 -27.04 -33.50 -16.51
N VAL A 211 -27.99 -34.16 -15.84
CA VAL A 211 -29.39 -33.73 -15.77
C VAL A 211 -29.51 -32.32 -15.18
N PHE A 212 -28.85 -32.03 -14.05
CA PHE A 212 -28.87 -30.70 -13.45
C PHE A 212 -28.22 -29.64 -14.36
N GLN A 213 -27.11 -29.97 -15.00
CA GLN A 213 -26.43 -29.06 -15.91
C GLN A 213 -27.29 -28.73 -17.14
N TYR A 214 -27.96 -29.73 -17.71
CA TYR A 214 -28.90 -29.52 -18.80
C TYR A 214 -30.08 -28.63 -18.37
N ILE A 215 -30.62 -28.85 -17.17
CA ILE A 215 -31.67 -27.99 -16.62
C ILE A 215 -31.19 -26.55 -16.46
N GLU A 216 -29.99 -26.32 -15.92
CA GLU A 216 -29.43 -24.97 -15.75
C GLU A 216 -29.26 -24.22 -17.08
N ASN A 217 -28.84 -24.92 -18.14
CA ASN A 217 -28.64 -24.34 -19.47
C ASN A 217 -29.98 -24.00 -20.15
N GLU A 218 -31.01 -24.80 -19.90
CA GLU A 218 -32.32 -24.69 -20.56
C GLU A 218 -33.39 -24.06 -19.65
N LEU A 219 -33.01 -23.35 -18.58
CA LEU A 219 -33.98 -22.79 -17.62
C LEU A 219 -35.00 -21.85 -18.28
N GLY A 220 -34.58 -21.14 -19.33
CA GLY A 220 -35.41 -20.20 -20.09
C GLY A 220 -36.49 -20.87 -20.97
N GLU A 221 -36.35 -22.16 -21.28
CA GLU A 221 -37.28 -22.87 -22.18
C GLU A 221 -38.58 -23.26 -21.46
N PRO A 222 -39.74 -22.63 -21.73
CA PRO A 222 -40.94 -22.83 -20.93
C PRO A 222 -41.46 -24.28 -20.93
N GLU A 223 -41.25 -24.99 -22.05
CA GLU A 223 -41.68 -26.37 -22.29
C GLU A 223 -40.62 -27.43 -21.91
N LEU A 224 -39.67 -27.08 -21.03
CA LEU A 224 -38.67 -28.04 -20.53
C LEU A 224 -39.35 -29.18 -19.75
N THR A 225 -39.45 -30.35 -20.38
CA THR A 225 -40.11 -31.54 -19.82
C THR A 225 -39.11 -32.62 -19.37
N LEU A 226 -39.57 -33.50 -18.49
CA LEU A 226 -38.82 -34.69 -18.08
C LEU A 226 -38.47 -35.58 -19.30
N ALA A 227 -39.36 -35.67 -20.29
CA ALA A 227 -39.17 -36.39 -21.53
C ALA A 227 -38.02 -35.82 -22.38
N ALA A 228 -37.89 -34.49 -22.44
CA ALA A 228 -36.79 -33.83 -23.15
C ALA A 228 -35.44 -34.17 -22.51
N ILE A 229 -35.37 -34.13 -21.18
CA ILE A 229 -34.17 -34.49 -20.41
C ILE A 229 -33.81 -35.97 -20.58
N ALA A 230 -34.81 -36.85 -20.48
CA ALA A 230 -34.63 -38.29 -20.65
C ALA A 230 -34.10 -38.64 -22.06
N ARG A 231 -34.63 -37.96 -23.08
CA ARG A 231 -34.17 -38.10 -24.48
C ARG A 231 -32.73 -37.60 -24.66
N HIS A 232 -32.40 -36.44 -24.09
CA HIS A 232 -31.05 -35.87 -24.15
C HIS A 232 -30.02 -36.81 -23.50
N GLU A 233 -30.33 -37.31 -22.29
CA GLU A 233 -29.46 -38.20 -21.53
C GLU A 233 -29.52 -39.66 -21.97
N ARG A 234 -30.33 -39.99 -22.98
CA ARG A 234 -30.55 -41.36 -23.51
C ARG A 234 -30.96 -42.38 -22.43
N VAL A 235 -31.81 -41.94 -21.50
CA VAL A 235 -32.35 -42.77 -20.41
C VAL A 235 -33.87 -42.77 -20.42
N SER A 236 -34.50 -43.65 -19.65
CA SER A 236 -35.97 -43.61 -19.49
C SER A 236 -36.40 -42.48 -18.55
N GLU A 237 -37.57 -41.89 -18.79
CA GLU A 237 -38.17 -40.89 -17.89
C GLU A 237 -38.31 -41.43 -16.46
N ARG A 238 -38.69 -42.70 -16.33
CA ARG A 238 -38.78 -43.41 -15.05
C ARG A 238 -37.45 -43.44 -14.30
N PHE A 239 -36.32 -43.50 -15.01
CA PHE A 239 -34.99 -43.44 -14.40
C PHE A 239 -34.66 -42.04 -13.91
N VAL A 240 -34.91 -40.99 -14.71
CA VAL A 240 -34.70 -39.59 -14.28
C VAL A 240 -35.58 -39.26 -13.07
N GLN A 241 -36.83 -39.71 -13.06
CA GLN A 241 -37.73 -39.52 -11.92
C GLN A 241 -37.25 -40.24 -10.66
N LYS A 242 -36.65 -41.44 -10.80
CA LYS A 242 -36.02 -42.15 -9.69
C LYS A 242 -34.79 -41.41 -9.15
N LEU A 243 -34.00 -40.75 -10.01
CA LEU A 243 -32.86 -39.92 -9.60
C LEU A 243 -33.34 -38.72 -8.75
N PHE A 244 -34.38 -38.00 -9.19
CA PHE A 244 -34.97 -36.90 -8.40
C PHE A 244 -35.55 -37.37 -7.07
N ALA A 245 -36.25 -38.51 -7.06
CA ALA A 245 -36.77 -39.10 -5.82
C ALA A 245 -35.65 -39.45 -4.82
N ALA A 246 -34.48 -39.91 -5.29
CA ALA A 246 -33.33 -40.19 -4.45
C ALA A 246 -32.73 -38.92 -3.79
N THR A 247 -32.94 -37.75 -4.40
CA THR A 247 -32.57 -36.44 -3.83
C THR A 247 -33.66 -35.80 -2.97
N GLY A 248 -34.78 -36.51 -2.74
CA GLY A 248 -35.92 -35.99 -1.96
C GLY A 248 -36.72 -34.90 -2.67
N GLN A 249 -36.59 -34.77 -3.99
CA GLN A 249 -37.22 -33.71 -4.78
C GLN A 249 -38.00 -34.27 -5.96
N THR A 250 -38.85 -33.45 -6.57
CA THR A 250 -39.47 -33.74 -7.87
C THR A 250 -38.83 -32.87 -8.93
N PHE A 251 -38.78 -33.34 -10.18
CA PHE A 251 -38.26 -32.56 -11.31
C PHE A 251 -38.94 -31.17 -11.41
N SER A 252 -40.28 -31.15 -11.40
CA SER A 252 -41.05 -29.89 -11.49
C SER A 252 -40.80 -28.98 -10.29
N GLY A 253 -40.62 -29.54 -9.09
CA GLY A 253 -40.27 -28.78 -7.89
C GLY A 253 -38.90 -28.13 -8.01
N TYR A 254 -37.89 -28.91 -8.44
CA TYR A 254 -36.53 -28.43 -8.66
C TYR A 254 -36.48 -27.34 -9.74
N LEU A 255 -37.07 -27.59 -10.91
CA LEU A 255 -37.12 -26.62 -12.01
C LEU A 255 -37.77 -25.30 -11.58
N ARG A 256 -38.92 -25.37 -10.91
CA ARG A 256 -39.62 -24.18 -10.39
C ARG A 256 -38.74 -23.41 -9.41
N GLN A 257 -38.07 -24.08 -8.48
CA GLN A 257 -37.19 -23.44 -7.52
C GLN A 257 -36.02 -22.72 -8.22
N ARG A 258 -35.36 -23.39 -9.17
CA ARG A 258 -34.22 -22.80 -9.89
C ARG A 258 -34.63 -21.58 -10.72
N ARG A 259 -35.78 -21.63 -11.40
CA ARG A 259 -36.35 -20.46 -12.12
C ARG A 259 -36.64 -19.30 -11.17
N LEU A 260 -37.26 -19.56 -10.01
CA LEU A 260 -37.54 -18.53 -9.00
C LEU A 260 -36.26 -17.88 -8.46
N GLU A 261 -35.21 -18.65 -8.23
CA GLU A 261 -33.90 -18.14 -7.77
C GLU A 261 -33.23 -17.24 -8.81
N ARG A 262 -33.32 -17.58 -10.10
CA ARG A 262 -32.80 -16.73 -11.20
C ARG A 262 -33.61 -15.44 -11.34
N CYS A 263 -34.95 -15.52 -11.29
CA CYS A 263 -35.80 -14.32 -11.25
C CYS A 263 -35.44 -13.42 -10.06
N ARG A 264 -35.16 -14.00 -8.88
CA ARG A 264 -34.76 -13.24 -7.69
C ARG A 264 -33.43 -12.51 -7.89
N ALA A 265 -32.45 -13.16 -8.51
CA ALA A 265 -31.15 -12.56 -8.82
C ALA A 265 -31.31 -11.37 -9.78
N ASP A 266 -32.09 -11.52 -10.85
CA ASP A 266 -32.31 -10.46 -11.83
C ASP A 266 -33.15 -9.30 -11.24
N LEU A 267 -34.12 -9.61 -10.36
CA LEU A 267 -34.91 -8.58 -9.66
C LEU A 267 -34.07 -7.72 -8.70
N ALA A 268 -32.95 -8.23 -8.18
CA ALA A 268 -32.03 -7.50 -7.32
C ALA A 268 -30.93 -6.75 -8.08
N ASN A 269 -30.70 -7.07 -9.36
CA ASN A 269 -29.60 -6.52 -10.14
C ASN A 269 -30.04 -5.25 -10.90
N ARG A 270 -29.36 -4.12 -10.62
CA ARG A 270 -29.63 -2.82 -11.25
C ARG A 270 -29.48 -2.81 -12.77
N LEU A 271 -28.60 -3.65 -13.33
CA LEU A 271 -28.43 -3.77 -14.78
C LEU A 271 -29.73 -4.23 -15.47
N TYR A 272 -30.59 -4.96 -14.76
CA TYR A 272 -31.91 -5.39 -15.25
C TYR A 272 -33.05 -4.50 -14.75
N GLY A 273 -32.75 -3.34 -14.16
CA GLY A 273 -33.75 -2.39 -13.66
C GLY A 273 -34.70 -1.85 -14.74
N HIS A 274 -34.25 -1.85 -15.99
CA HIS A 274 -35.02 -1.47 -17.17
C HIS A 274 -36.02 -2.55 -17.62
N LEU A 275 -35.86 -3.81 -17.19
CA LEU A 275 -36.78 -4.90 -17.53
C LEU A 275 -37.99 -4.91 -16.60
N SER A 276 -39.19 -5.11 -17.15
CA SER A 276 -40.38 -5.31 -16.32
C SER A 276 -40.28 -6.63 -15.54
N ILE A 277 -41.04 -6.75 -14.45
CA ILE A 277 -41.12 -8.01 -13.70
C ILE A 277 -41.62 -9.15 -14.59
N THR A 278 -42.53 -8.81 -15.52
CA THR A 278 -43.08 -9.71 -16.52
C THR A 278 -42.00 -10.18 -17.51
N ASP A 279 -41.09 -9.30 -17.95
CA ASP A 279 -39.99 -9.69 -18.84
C ASP A 279 -39.02 -10.64 -18.16
N ILE A 280 -38.69 -10.39 -16.88
CA ILE A 280 -37.84 -11.31 -16.08
C ILE A 280 -38.54 -12.65 -15.88
N CYS A 281 -39.85 -12.65 -15.63
CA CYS A 281 -40.67 -13.85 -15.52
C CYS A 281 -40.59 -14.72 -16.78
N PHE A 282 -40.86 -14.14 -17.96
CA PHE A 282 -40.83 -14.87 -19.22
C PHE A 282 -39.42 -15.33 -19.61
N ARG A 283 -38.40 -14.51 -19.35
CA ARG A 283 -36.99 -14.83 -19.61
C ARG A 283 -36.54 -16.14 -18.96
N TRP A 284 -37.08 -16.46 -17.78
CA TRP A 284 -36.75 -17.69 -17.05
C TRP A 284 -37.82 -18.78 -17.19
N GLY A 285 -38.61 -18.75 -18.25
CA GLY A 285 -39.48 -19.86 -18.65
C GLY A 285 -40.80 -19.98 -17.88
N PHE A 286 -41.27 -18.92 -17.21
CA PHE A 286 -42.64 -18.88 -16.68
C PHE A 286 -43.60 -18.35 -17.75
N ASN A 287 -44.68 -19.09 -18.05
CA ASN A 287 -45.67 -18.68 -19.06
C ASN A 287 -46.78 -17.74 -18.52
N ASP A 288 -46.83 -17.49 -17.21
CA ASP A 288 -47.88 -16.69 -16.58
C ASP A 288 -47.32 -15.87 -15.42
N ALA A 289 -47.45 -14.54 -15.52
CA ALA A 289 -46.92 -13.59 -14.54
C ALA A 289 -47.68 -13.60 -13.21
N ALA A 290 -48.97 -13.94 -13.20
CA ALA A 290 -49.77 -14.06 -11.99
C ALA A 290 -49.36 -15.33 -11.21
N HIS A 291 -49.23 -16.45 -11.90
CA HIS A 291 -48.72 -17.70 -11.32
C HIS A 291 -47.28 -17.54 -10.79
N PHE A 292 -46.40 -16.87 -11.55
CA PHE A 292 -45.07 -16.51 -11.07
C PHE A 292 -45.12 -15.66 -9.79
N SER A 293 -45.94 -14.60 -9.76
CA SER A 293 -46.03 -13.71 -8.61
C SER A 293 -46.49 -14.44 -7.34
N HIS A 294 -47.44 -15.37 -7.47
CA HIS A 294 -47.87 -16.25 -6.38
C HIS A 294 -46.74 -17.19 -5.93
N ALA A 295 -46.11 -17.92 -6.85
CA ALA A 295 -45.03 -18.85 -6.53
C ALA A 295 -43.80 -18.14 -5.91
N PHE A 296 -43.48 -16.93 -6.37
CA PHE A 296 -42.41 -16.11 -5.82
C PHE A 296 -42.73 -15.65 -4.40
N ARG A 297 -43.97 -15.20 -4.14
CA ARG A 297 -44.41 -14.80 -2.81
C ARG A 297 -44.42 -15.97 -1.85
N ASP A 298 -44.90 -17.14 -2.28
CA ASP A 298 -44.94 -18.35 -1.46
C ASP A 298 -43.52 -18.84 -1.09
N GLN A 299 -42.54 -18.64 -1.99
CA GLN A 299 -41.15 -19.06 -1.76
C GLN A 299 -40.33 -18.07 -0.95
N PHE A 300 -40.54 -16.76 -1.12
CA PHE A 300 -39.69 -15.70 -0.56
C PHE A 300 -40.40 -14.77 0.43
N ASN A 301 -41.68 -15.01 0.75
CA ASN A 301 -42.51 -14.21 1.65
C ASN A 301 -42.70 -12.73 1.26
N VAL A 302 -42.31 -12.35 0.04
CA VAL A 302 -42.48 -10.99 -0.49
C VAL A 302 -42.88 -11.04 -1.96
N SER A 303 -43.62 -10.04 -2.44
CA SER A 303 -43.91 -9.95 -3.88
C SER A 303 -42.65 -9.58 -4.69
N PRO A 304 -42.55 -9.99 -5.97
CA PRO A 304 -41.43 -9.61 -6.85
C PRO A 304 -41.17 -8.09 -6.89
N ARG A 305 -42.25 -7.29 -6.85
CA ARG A 305 -42.19 -5.82 -6.86
C ARG A 305 -41.61 -5.27 -5.56
N GLN A 306 -42.08 -5.78 -4.42
CA GLN A 306 -41.56 -5.39 -3.11
C GLN A 306 -40.09 -5.79 -2.97
N TYR A 307 -39.72 -6.98 -3.43
CA TYR A 307 -38.33 -7.44 -3.39
C TYR A 307 -37.39 -6.53 -4.20
N ARG A 308 -37.78 -6.16 -5.43
CA ARG A 308 -37.01 -5.20 -6.24
C ARG A 308 -36.91 -3.82 -5.57
N GLN A 309 -38.00 -3.34 -4.97
CA GLN A 309 -38.00 -2.06 -4.27
C GLN A 309 -37.09 -2.08 -3.03
N GLN A 310 -37.17 -3.12 -2.21
CA GLN A 310 -36.31 -3.31 -1.04
C GLN A 310 -34.83 -3.42 -1.43
N ALA A 311 -34.51 -4.15 -2.51
CA ALA A 311 -33.15 -4.23 -3.03
C ALA A 311 -32.64 -2.85 -3.49
N ASN A 312 -33.46 -2.08 -4.20
CA ASN A 312 -33.08 -0.72 -4.64
C ASN A 312 -32.89 0.25 -3.47
N GLU A 313 -33.77 0.20 -2.46
CA GLU A 313 -33.69 1.03 -1.25
C GLU A 313 -32.46 0.68 -0.40
N ALA A 314 -32.17 -0.61 -0.20
CA ALA A 314 -30.99 -1.06 0.54
C ALA A 314 -29.67 -0.62 -0.14
N THR A 315 -29.59 -0.69 -1.47
CA THR A 315 -28.42 -0.20 -2.20
C THR A 315 -28.33 1.34 -2.18
N GLN A 316 -29.45 2.08 -2.18
CA GLN A 316 -29.41 3.54 -1.98
C GLN A 316 -28.95 3.92 -0.56
N GLN A 317 -29.32 3.14 0.44
CA GLN A 317 -28.91 3.35 1.83
C GLN A 317 -27.42 3.03 2.06
N SER A 318 -26.87 2.04 1.33
CA SER A 318 -25.43 1.75 1.36
C SER A 318 -24.60 2.85 0.69
N LEU A 319 -25.06 3.38 -0.45
CA LEU A 319 -24.48 4.55 -1.12
C LEU A 319 -24.52 5.82 -0.24
N HIS A 320 -25.60 6.00 0.54
CA HIS A 320 -25.74 7.12 1.48
C HIS A 320 -24.89 6.98 2.76
N CYS A 321 -24.38 5.78 3.07
CA CYS A 321 -23.47 5.56 4.20
C CYS A 321 -22.00 5.80 3.85
N THR A 322 -21.62 5.69 2.58
CA THR A 322 -20.21 5.82 2.15
C THR A 322 -19.76 7.27 1.96
N ILE A 323 -20.66 8.26 2.03
CA ILE A 323 -20.32 9.69 1.99
C ILE A 323 -21.02 10.41 3.13
N ARG A 324 -20.30 10.79 4.19
CA ARG A 324 -20.73 11.86 5.12
C ARG A 324 -19.57 12.73 5.63
N ARG A 325 -19.57 13.97 5.16
CA ARG A 325 -19.51 15.17 6.03
C ARG A 325 -20.95 15.74 6.09
N GLY A 326 -21.56 15.88 7.27
CA GLY A 326 -22.85 16.60 7.46
C GLY A 326 -23.96 15.91 8.28
N TRP A 327 -24.82 16.74 8.89
CA TRP A 327 -25.79 16.55 9.99
C TRP A 327 -26.50 15.17 10.17
N PRO A 328 -26.83 14.75 11.41
CA PRO A 328 -27.58 13.52 11.70
C PRO A 328 -29.00 13.52 11.15
N ALA A 329 -29.45 12.36 10.64
CA ALA A 329 -30.84 12.16 10.24
C ALA A 329 -31.72 12.00 11.50
N GLY A 330 -32.65 12.93 11.73
CA GLY A 330 -33.63 12.86 12.83
C GLY A 330 -33.96 14.19 13.50
N TYR A 331 -33.22 15.28 13.21
CA TYR A 331 -33.57 16.60 13.73
C TYR A 331 -34.75 17.19 12.93
N ARG A 332 -35.86 17.45 13.61
CA ARG A 332 -36.95 18.31 13.10
C ARG A 332 -36.73 19.71 13.65
N GLU A 333 -36.69 20.70 12.78
CA GLU A 333 -36.75 22.10 13.18
C GLU A 333 -37.99 22.35 14.06
N PRO A 334 -37.85 23.01 15.22
CA PRO A 334 -38.98 23.62 15.87
C PRO A 334 -39.53 24.72 14.95
N SER A 335 -40.81 24.60 14.62
CA SER A 335 -41.59 25.60 13.90
C SER A 335 -41.37 27.00 14.47
N SER A 336 -41.01 27.93 13.57
CA SER A 336 -40.89 29.34 13.85
C SER A 336 -42.24 29.99 14.18
N GLU A 337 -42.50 30.21 15.46
CA GLU A 337 -43.35 31.29 15.94
C GLU A 337 -42.67 31.99 17.12
N GLY A 338 -42.51 33.31 17.04
CA GLY A 338 -42.34 34.16 18.22
C GLY A 338 -41.01 34.92 18.38
N LYS A 339 -40.86 35.99 17.60
CA LYS A 339 -40.52 37.38 18.01
C LYS A 339 -39.27 37.71 18.86
N ASP A 340 -38.54 38.66 18.27
CA ASP A 340 -38.00 39.91 18.82
C ASP A 340 -36.78 39.90 19.75
N GLY A 341 -35.70 40.55 19.29
CA GLY A 341 -34.58 40.97 20.14
C GLY A 341 -33.42 41.55 19.35
N ARG A 342 -33.48 42.86 19.06
CA ARG A 342 -32.49 43.67 18.32
C ARG A 342 -31.12 43.73 19.04
N GLY A 343 -30.04 43.86 18.25
CA GLY A 343 -28.75 44.37 18.72
C GLY A 343 -27.67 44.34 17.64
N ALA A 344 -27.40 45.48 17.02
CA ALA A 344 -26.44 45.69 15.93
C ALA A 344 -24.95 45.67 16.40
N PRO A 345 -23.97 45.56 15.47
CA PRO A 345 -22.58 45.25 15.79
C PRO A 345 -21.68 46.49 15.93
N GLY A 346 -20.74 46.45 16.87
CA GLY A 346 -19.65 47.42 16.98
C GLY A 346 -18.42 46.95 16.20
N LYS A 347 -17.96 47.77 15.26
CA LYS A 347 -16.64 47.68 14.62
C LYS A 347 -15.55 48.29 15.52
N PRO A 348 -14.27 47.91 15.32
CA PRO A 348 -13.16 48.25 16.20
C PRO A 348 -12.49 49.56 15.77
N ASP A 349 -11.73 50.16 16.68
CA ASP A 349 -10.73 51.17 16.35
C ASP A 349 -9.37 50.87 17.01
N PRO A 350 -8.28 51.39 16.41
CA PRO A 350 -6.90 50.91 16.54
C PRO A 350 -6.08 51.78 17.52
N VAL A 351 -4.85 51.40 17.88
CA VAL A 351 -3.55 52.04 17.50
C VAL A 351 -2.36 51.42 18.27
N ASP A 352 -1.30 51.11 17.50
CA ASP A 352 0.13 51.44 17.65
C ASP A 352 0.96 51.19 18.94
N ALA A 353 1.99 50.35 18.73
CA ALA A 353 3.43 50.68 18.69
C ALA A 353 4.33 50.60 19.95
N LEU A 354 5.43 49.83 19.73
CA LEU A 354 6.82 49.97 20.21
C LEU A 354 7.14 49.68 21.69
N ALA A 355 7.98 48.66 21.96
CA ALA A 355 9.44 48.82 22.00
C ALA A 355 10.15 47.54 22.49
N ALA A 356 11.40 47.41 22.07
CA ALA A 356 12.34 46.31 22.31
C ALA A 356 12.73 46.12 23.78
N SER A 357 13.10 44.89 24.13
CA SER A 357 13.89 44.56 25.32
C SER A 357 14.74 43.31 25.05
N GLU A 358 16.02 43.45 25.38
CA GLU A 358 17.15 42.56 25.13
C GLU A 358 16.99 41.17 25.77
N ALA A 359 17.51 40.15 25.08
CA ALA A 359 17.65 38.79 25.58
C ALA A 359 19.07 38.58 26.15
N PRO A 360 19.25 37.94 27.32
CA PRO A 360 20.55 37.53 27.78
C PRO A 360 20.96 36.21 27.12
N ALA A 361 22.14 36.24 26.47
CA ALA A 361 22.83 35.10 25.92
C ALA A 361 23.30 34.15 27.02
N SER A 362 22.92 32.87 26.91
CA SER A 362 23.66 31.75 27.48
C SER A 362 23.40 30.50 26.64
N GLY A 363 24.15 30.38 25.54
CA GLY A 363 24.20 29.14 24.77
C GLY A 363 24.99 28.08 25.55
N PRO A 364 24.55 26.82 25.58
CA PRO A 364 25.39 25.74 26.06
C PRO A 364 26.57 25.57 25.09
N SER A 365 27.78 25.64 25.61
CA SER A 365 29.01 25.35 24.86
C SER A 365 28.99 23.90 24.36
N PRO A 366 29.50 23.61 23.15
CA PRO A 366 29.64 22.24 22.69
C PRO A 366 30.72 21.55 23.53
N ASN A 367 30.32 20.53 24.28
CA ASN A 367 31.26 19.56 24.85
C ASN A 367 32.04 18.93 23.69
N SER A 368 33.31 19.33 23.59
CA SER A 368 34.31 18.73 22.71
C SER A 368 34.83 17.46 23.38
N SER A 369 34.16 16.35 23.16
CA SER A 369 34.69 15.03 23.53
C SER A 369 34.24 13.98 22.50
N GLY A 370 35.13 13.69 21.54
CA GLY A 370 35.02 12.56 20.61
C GLY A 370 34.91 12.96 19.13
N ALA A 371 35.93 13.63 18.55
CA ALA A 371 35.95 13.85 17.11
C ALA A 371 36.33 12.55 16.40
N GLY A 372 35.35 11.89 15.76
CA GLY A 372 35.58 10.81 14.81
C GLY A 372 36.35 11.29 13.57
N GLN A 373 36.81 10.37 12.73
CA GLN A 373 37.49 10.68 11.48
C GLN A 373 36.55 11.41 10.52
N HIS A 374 37.07 12.34 9.71
CA HIS A 374 36.31 13.00 8.65
C HIS A 374 36.68 12.40 7.28
N HIS A 375 35.70 11.77 6.64
CA HIS A 375 35.80 11.17 5.30
C HIS A 375 35.16 12.07 4.24
N HIS A 376 35.59 11.92 2.98
CA HIS A 376 34.99 12.60 1.84
C HIS A 376 34.60 11.59 0.77
N LEU A 377 33.30 11.46 0.49
CA LEU A 377 32.74 10.57 -0.50
C LEU A 377 32.27 11.39 -1.72
N LEU A 378 33.10 11.38 -2.76
CA LEU A 378 32.83 12.07 -4.04
C LEU A 378 31.71 11.37 -4.82
N ALA A 379 30.94 12.11 -5.62
CA ALA A 379 29.97 11.55 -6.56
C ALA A 379 30.64 11.25 -7.91
N ASN A 380 30.76 9.97 -8.26
CA ASN A 380 31.28 9.50 -9.54
C ASN A 380 30.73 8.09 -9.86
N ASP A 381 31.00 7.57 -11.05
CA ASP A 381 30.51 6.27 -11.53
C ASP A 381 30.93 5.05 -10.69
N LYS A 382 31.82 5.20 -9.71
CA LYS A 382 32.25 4.13 -8.79
C LYS A 382 31.63 4.22 -7.41
N THR A 383 31.10 5.38 -7.05
CA THR A 383 30.60 5.68 -5.70
C THR A 383 29.08 5.85 -5.64
N VAL A 384 28.42 5.81 -6.81
CA VAL A 384 26.97 5.91 -6.91
C VAL A 384 26.35 4.62 -7.44
N HIS A 385 25.12 4.39 -7.03
CA HIS A 385 24.19 3.47 -7.69
C HIS A 385 22.95 4.26 -8.11
N TRP A 386 22.23 3.80 -9.13
CA TRP A 386 21.18 4.60 -9.78
C TRP A 386 19.88 3.83 -9.87
N GLY A 387 18.87 4.29 -9.13
CA GLY A 387 17.49 3.85 -9.25
C GLY A 387 17.13 2.62 -8.42
N TYR A 388 17.95 2.20 -7.45
CA TYR A 388 17.61 1.07 -6.61
C TYR A 388 18.36 1.03 -5.28
N PHE A 389 17.82 0.32 -4.30
CA PHE A 389 18.54 -0.12 -3.09
C PHE A 389 18.75 -1.63 -3.11
N SER A 390 19.86 -2.10 -2.53
CA SER A 390 20.08 -3.53 -2.34
C SER A 390 21.09 -3.78 -1.22
N HIS A 391 20.79 -4.72 -0.33
CA HIS A 391 21.73 -5.17 0.69
C HIS A 391 22.92 -5.97 0.13
N SER A 392 22.92 -6.28 -1.18
CA SER A 392 24.00 -6.97 -1.87
C SER A 392 25.03 -6.03 -2.49
N LEU A 393 24.81 -4.70 -2.43
CA LEU A 393 25.77 -3.72 -2.92
C LEU A 393 27.04 -3.73 -2.06
N ALA A 394 28.20 -3.75 -2.71
CA ALA A 394 29.46 -3.59 -2.02
C ALA A 394 29.58 -2.15 -1.47
N PRO A 395 29.97 -1.97 -0.20
CA PRO A 395 30.13 -0.64 0.34
C PRO A 395 31.32 0.08 -0.30
N VAL A 396 31.14 1.37 -0.57
CA VAL A 396 32.15 2.24 -1.20
C VAL A 396 33.00 2.98 -0.16
N LEU A 397 32.52 2.99 1.10
CA LEU A 397 33.20 3.56 2.26
C LEU A 397 32.85 2.73 3.49
N THR A 398 33.78 2.62 4.44
CA THR A 398 33.54 2.04 5.76
C THR A 398 33.95 3.06 6.82
N ILE A 399 33.06 3.33 7.77
CA ILE A 399 33.27 4.33 8.83
C ILE A 399 32.99 3.73 10.21
N ASP A 400 33.48 4.42 11.24
CA ASP A 400 33.16 4.12 12.63
C ASP A 400 32.03 5.06 13.13
N SER A 401 31.32 4.63 14.18
CA SER A 401 30.30 5.47 14.82
C SER A 401 30.94 6.77 15.37
N GLY A 402 30.30 7.90 15.10
CA GLY A 402 30.77 9.24 15.46
C GLY A 402 31.55 9.97 14.36
N ASP A 403 31.96 9.28 13.30
CA ASP A 403 32.68 9.85 12.16
C ASP A 403 31.85 10.91 11.42
N LEU A 404 32.58 11.85 10.81
CA LEU A 404 32.05 12.81 9.86
C LEU A 404 32.21 12.30 8.44
N VAL A 405 31.22 12.53 7.58
CA VAL A 405 31.31 12.23 6.16
C VAL A 405 30.79 13.42 5.36
N THR A 406 31.64 14.00 4.52
CA THR A 406 31.17 14.87 3.44
C THR A 406 30.71 13.96 2.29
N ILE A 407 29.46 14.06 1.86
CA ILE A 407 28.90 13.26 0.78
C ILE A 407 28.47 14.22 -0.33
N GLU A 408 29.07 14.05 -1.51
CA GLU A 408 28.61 14.71 -2.73
C GLU A 408 27.46 13.91 -3.33
N THR A 409 26.41 14.59 -3.79
CA THR A 409 25.28 13.97 -4.49
C THR A 409 25.02 14.68 -5.82
N LEU A 410 24.42 13.96 -6.76
CA LEU A 410 24.05 14.49 -8.07
C LEU A 410 22.55 14.31 -8.26
N THR A 411 21.87 15.32 -8.80
CA THR A 411 20.50 15.13 -9.27
C THR A 411 20.48 14.33 -10.57
N GLN A 412 19.53 13.40 -10.71
CA GLN A 412 19.27 12.65 -11.94
C GLN A 412 18.84 13.53 -13.14
N HIS A 413 18.39 14.76 -12.87
CA HIS A 413 17.92 15.71 -13.87
C HIS A 413 19.04 16.58 -14.49
N ALA A 414 20.32 16.34 -14.16
CA ALA A 414 21.42 17.19 -14.63
C ALA A 414 21.54 17.26 -16.17
N TYR A 415 21.07 16.24 -16.91
CA TYR A 415 21.09 16.26 -18.38
C TYR A 415 20.03 17.15 -19.03
N ASP A 416 19.06 17.65 -18.25
CA ASP A 416 18.07 18.61 -18.72
C ASP A 416 18.73 19.92 -19.20
N ASP A 417 19.90 20.26 -18.62
CA ASP A 417 20.83 21.24 -19.17
C ASP A 417 22.30 20.83 -18.89
N TYR A 418 22.87 20.07 -19.83
CA TYR A 418 24.28 19.62 -19.78
C TYR A 418 25.27 20.77 -19.56
N ASP A 419 25.08 21.91 -20.21
CA ASP A 419 26.02 23.04 -20.12
C ASP A 419 26.05 23.64 -18.70
N ARG A 420 24.94 23.59 -17.96
CA ARG A 420 24.83 24.15 -16.61
C ARG A 420 25.23 23.17 -15.53
N MET A 421 24.81 21.92 -15.65
CA MET A 421 24.83 20.97 -14.53
C MET A 421 25.86 19.84 -14.69
N ILE A 422 26.49 19.68 -15.87
CA ILE A 422 27.45 18.60 -16.12
C ILE A 422 28.79 19.10 -16.69
N LYS A 423 28.76 19.96 -17.70
CA LYS A 423 29.97 20.33 -18.46
C LYS A 423 31.10 20.89 -17.59
N GLY A 424 32.26 20.23 -17.66
CA GLY A 424 33.45 20.58 -16.89
C GLY A 424 33.48 20.02 -15.47
N ASP A 425 32.40 19.39 -15.00
CA ASP A 425 32.34 18.72 -13.71
C ASP A 425 32.72 17.26 -13.87
N SER A 426 33.93 16.89 -13.45
CA SER A 426 34.45 15.53 -13.65
C SER A 426 33.62 14.44 -12.96
N GLY A 427 32.96 14.75 -11.85
CA GLY A 427 32.09 13.80 -11.14
C GLY A 427 30.79 13.57 -11.90
N ALA A 428 30.13 14.65 -12.29
CA ALA A 428 28.92 14.59 -13.10
C ALA A 428 29.20 13.96 -14.47
N GLU A 429 30.25 14.37 -15.18
CA GLU A 429 30.66 13.80 -16.46
C GLU A 429 30.95 12.30 -16.35
N SER A 430 31.58 11.85 -15.25
CA SER A 430 31.81 10.44 -14.98
C SER A 430 30.49 9.66 -14.87
N VAL A 431 29.52 10.13 -14.07
CA VAL A 431 28.23 9.45 -13.86
C VAL A 431 27.36 9.46 -15.12
N PHE A 432 27.28 10.62 -15.76
CA PHE A 432 26.40 10.85 -16.89
C PHE A 432 26.98 10.42 -18.24
N HIS A 433 28.27 10.05 -18.32
CA HIS A 433 28.90 9.61 -19.56
C HIS A 433 28.08 8.54 -20.29
N TRP A 434 27.59 8.91 -21.47
CA TRP A 434 26.78 8.06 -22.33
C TRP A 434 27.08 8.37 -23.80
N THR A 435 27.70 7.41 -24.48
CA THR A 435 27.88 7.38 -25.93
C THR A 435 27.22 6.11 -26.49
N ARG A 436 27.24 5.96 -27.81
CA ARG A 436 26.72 4.75 -28.46
C ARG A 436 27.46 3.47 -28.04
N GLU A 437 28.75 3.59 -27.70
CA GLU A 437 29.63 2.47 -27.36
C GLU A 437 29.68 2.19 -25.86
N LYS A 438 29.42 3.20 -25.02
CA LYS A 438 29.63 3.09 -23.59
C LYS A 438 28.68 3.97 -22.79
N LYS A 439 28.17 3.42 -21.70
CA LYS A 439 27.50 4.14 -20.63
C LYS A 439 28.18 3.79 -19.32
N ASN A 440 28.69 4.78 -18.58
CA ASN A 440 29.49 4.52 -17.38
C ASN A 440 28.63 3.92 -16.25
N VAL A 441 27.51 4.56 -15.94
CA VAL A 441 26.47 4.00 -15.06
C VAL A 441 25.34 3.47 -15.93
N ASP A 442 25.50 2.21 -16.35
CA ASP A 442 24.62 1.58 -17.34
C ASP A 442 23.24 1.25 -16.76
N ARG A 443 23.19 0.54 -15.63
CA ARG A 443 21.95 0.23 -14.92
C ARG A 443 21.37 1.50 -14.31
N ARG A 444 20.11 1.82 -14.65
CA ARG A 444 19.30 2.86 -14.01
C ARG A 444 17.92 2.28 -13.73
N GLY A 445 17.67 1.94 -12.47
CA GLY A 445 16.46 1.27 -12.02
C GLY A 445 16.65 -0.19 -11.61
N SER A 446 15.67 -0.69 -10.87
CA SER A 446 15.56 -2.03 -10.32
C SER A 446 15.01 -3.09 -11.30
N GLY A 447 14.63 -2.69 -12.52
CA GLY A 447 14.06 -3.56 -13.55
C GLY A 447 15.05 -4.51 -14.22
N PRO A 448 14.59 -5.27 -15.24
CA PRO A 448 15.41 -6.22 -15.96
C PRO A 448 16.66 -5.60 -16.59
N ALA A 449 17.76 -6.36 -16.60
CA ALA A 449 19.03 -5.90 -17.17
C ALA A 449 18.98 -5.78 -18.70
N ASP A 450 18.17 -6.62 -19.33
CA ASP A 450 18.05 -6.80 -20.78
C ASP A 450 16.98 -5.91 -21.43
N ALA A 451 16.35 -5.03 -20.64
CA ALA A 451 15.25 -4.18 -21.08
C ALA A 451 14.10 -4.97 -21.75
N SER A 452 13.73 -6.11 -21.17
CA SER A 452 12.77 -7.04 -21.75
C SER A 452 11.30 -6.61 -21.67
N ILE A 453 10.95 -5.54 -20.95
CA ILE A 453 9.53 -5.13 -20.77
C ILE A 453 9.17 -4.01 -21.75
N TYR A 454 9.92 -2.91 -21.73
CA TYR A 454 9.68 -1.70 -22.51
C TYR A 454 10.80 -1.37 -23.49
N GLY A 455 11.98 -1.98 -23.35
CA GLY A 455 13.12 -1.70 -24.24
C GLY A 455 13.78 -0.35 -23.99
N ARG A 456 13.64 0.22 -22.79
CA ARG A 456 14.15 1.56 -22.42
C ARG A 456 15.64 1.61 -22.10
N GLY A 457 16.23 0.47 -21.75
CA GLY A 457 17.63 0.35 -21.31
C GLY A 457 17.75 -0.47 -20.02
N ASN A 458 18.98 -0.76 -19.60
CA ASN A 458 19.26 -1.56 -18.41
C ASN A 458 18.60 -0.95 -17.15
N GLY A 459 17.76 -1.75 -16.46
CA GLY A 459 16.98 -1.31 -15.30
C GLY A 459 15.64 -0.64 -15.63
N GLU A 460 15.42 -0.27 -16.91
CA GLU A 460 14.20 0.31 -17.50
C GLU A 460 13.59 1.53 -16.80
N GLY A 461 14.34 2.20 -15.92
CA GLY A 461 13.86 3.37 -15.21
C GLY A 461 12.91 3.07 -14.06
N PHE A 462 12.83 1.81 -13.59
CA PHE A 462 12.09 1.46 -12.37
C PHE A 462 12.87 1.89 -11.12
N GLY A 463 12.84 3.19 -10.87
CA GLY A 463 13.68 3.90 -9.92
C GLY A 463 14.64 4.84 -10.64
N VAL A 464 14.73 6.08 -10.16
CA VAL A 464 15.32 7.19 -10.94
C VAL A 464 16.42 7.94 -10.21
N GLN A 465 16.56 7.78 -8.90
CA GLN A 465 17.46 8.58 -8.08
C GLN A 465 18.91 8.11 -8.19
N ILE A 466 19.85 9.05 -8.28
CA ILE A 466 21.28 8.78 -8.08
C ILE A 466 21.54 8.78 -6.57
N CYS A 467 22.09 7.68 -6.06
CA CYS A 467 22.37 7.49 -4.64
C CYS A 467 23.87 7.30 -4.43
N THR A 468 24.52 8.22 -3.72
CA THR A 468 25.91 8.07 -3.32
C THR A 468 26.00 7.12 -2.11
N GLY A 469 26.80 6.07 -2.22
CA GLY A 469 26.90 4.99 -1.24
C GLY A 469 26.98 3.60 -1.88
N PRO A 470 26.73 2.52 -1.12
CA PRO A 470 26.42 2.53 0.31
C PRO A 470 27.65 2.69 1.21
N ILE A 471 27.46 3.31 2.36
CA ILE A 471 28.44 3.45 3.44
C ILE A 471 28.19 2.36 4.47
N TYR A 472 29.22 1.56 4.76
CA TYR A 472 29.19 0.55 5.82
C TYR A 472 29.59 1.18 7.16
N VAL A 473 28.73 1.08 8.17
CA VAL A 473 29.02 1.55 9.53
C VAL A 473 29.45 0.36 10.37
N ARG A 474 30.67 0.39 10.92
CA ARG A 474 31.18 -0.74 11.73
C ARG A 474 30.23 -1.02 12.90
N ASP A 475 30.09 -2.30 13.20
CA ASP A 475 29.29 -2.84 14.31
C ASP A 475 27.77 -2.59 14.25
N ALA A 476 27.27 -1.93 13.20
CA ALA A 476 25.83 -1.80 12.97
C ALA A 476 25.22 -3.17 12.66
N ARG A 477 24.19 -3.55 13.42
CA ARG A 477 23.48 -4.83 13.31
C ARG A 477 21.98 -4.62 13.11
N PRO A 478 21.28 -5.59 12.49
CA PRO A 478 19.82 -5.57 12.43
C PRO A 478 19.22 -5.34 13.81
N GLY A 479 18.44 -4.28 13.96
CA GLY A 479 17.91 -3.90 15.26
C GLY A 479 18.33 -2.51 15.72
N ASP A 480 19.57 -2.13 15.43
CA ASP A 480 20.16 -0.85 15.84
C ASP A 480 19.44 0.35 15.19
N ILE A 481 19.76 1.55 15.68
CA ILE A 481 19.35 2.82 15.07
C ILE A 481 20.59 3.54 14.56
N LEU A 482 20.53 3.99 13.31
CA LEU A 482 21.50 4.89 12.74
C LEU A 482 20.96 6.33 12.83
N GLU A 483 21.64 7.15 13.61
CA GLU A 483 21.42 8.59 13.71
C GLU A 483 22.29 9.30 12.66
N VAL A 484 21.66 10.01 11.73
CA VAL A 484 22.30 10.71 10.62
C VAL A 484 22.06 12.20 10.80
N ARG A 485 23.04 12.91 11.36
CA ARG A 485 22.96 14.36 11.60
C ARG A 485 23.42 15.12 10.36
N ILE A 486 22.60 16.02 9.84
CA ILE A 486 22.94 16.85 8.68
C ILE A 486 23.49 18.18 9.18
N LEU A 487 24.82 18.31 9.22
CA LEU A 487 25.49 19.46 9.82
C LEU A 487 25.57 20.66 8.89
N ASP A 488 25.77 20.41 7.59
CA ASP A 488 25.83 21.45 6.57
C ASP A 488 25.36 20.92 5.21
N VAL A 489 24.86 21.82 4.37
CA VAL A 489 24.38 21.51 3.02
C VAL A 489 24.69 22.68 2.11
N LEU A 490 25.35 22.41 0.98
CA LEU A 490 25.73 23.41 0.00
C LEU A 490 25.36 22.98 -1.42
N PRO A 491 24.85 23.87 -2.27
CA PRO A 491 24.69 23.58 -3.69
C PRO A 491 26.01 23.29 -4.36
N ARG A 492 26.00 22.29 -5.24
CA ARG A 492 27.13 22.00 -6.12
C ARG A 492 27.16 23.05 -7.24
N LEU A 493 28.23 23.83 -7.28
CA LEU A 493 28.39 24.90 -8.26
C LEU A 493 28.63 24.34 -9.67
N SER A 494 28.15 25.06 -10.68
CA SER A 494 28.45 24.79 -12.08
C SER A 494 29.94 24.87 -12.33
N ALA A 495 30.52 23.82 -12.90
CA ALA A 495 31.92 23.79 -13.31
C ALA A 495 32.17 24.49 -14.66
N ASN A 496 31.12 24.87 -15.38
CA ASN A 496 31.25 25.60 -16.62
C ASN A 496 31.62 27.06 -16.33
N THR A 497 32.74 27.53 -16.86
CA THR A 497 33.26 28.89 -16.65
C THR A 497 32.28 29.98 -17.06
N LYS A 498 31.33 29.70 -17.95
CA LYS A 498 30.24 30.63 -18.31
C LYS A 498 29.34 30.95 -17.11
N TYR A 499 29.23 30.03 -16.15
CA TYR A 499 28.33 30.12 -15.01
C TYR A 499 29.07 30.06 -13.66
N GLU A 500 30.32 30.53 -13.63
CA GLU A 500 31.14 30.59 -12.41
C GLU A 500 30.37 31.19 -11.22
N GLY A 501 30.47 30.52 -10.06
CA GLY A 501 29.84 30.94 -8.80
C GLY A 501 28.33 30.68 -8.71
N ARG A 502 27.73 29.96 -9.67
CA ARG A 502 26.28 29.70 -9.71
C ARG A 502 25.97 28.22 -9.63
N ALA A 503 24.84 27.87 -9.03
CA ALA A 503 24.26 26.54 -9.08
C ALA A 503 22.93 26.55 -9.83
N PHE A 504 22.58 25.41 -10.42
CA PHE A 504 21.36 25.25 -11.20
C PHE A 504 20.63 23.99 -10.79
N GLY A 505 19.32 23.99 -10.99
CA GLY A 505 18.50 22.81 -10.85
C GLY A 505 17.40 22.74 -11.91
N SER A 506 16.78 21.58 -12.01
CA SER A 506 15.64 21.32 -12.88
C SER A 506 14.37 21.16 -12.06
N ASN A 507 13.22 21.46 -12.64
CA ASN A 507 11.93 21.02 -12.11
C ASN A 507 11.15 20.48 -13.29
N ALA A 508 10.96 19.17 -13.31
CA ALA A 508 10.21 18.49 -14.34
C ALA A 508 8.77 18.28 -13.87
N ALA A 509 7.84 19.06 -14.44
CA ALA A 509 6.43 18.75 -14.36
C ALA A 509 6.17 17.55 -15.28
N ALA A 510 6.12 16.37 -14.67
CA ALA A 510 6.31 15.09 -15.37
C ALA A 510 5.03 14.23 -15.40
N TRP A 511 5.06 13.15 -16.20
CA TRP A 511 3.89 12.30 -16.42
C TRP A 511 3.40 11.53 -15.18
N TRP A 512 4.27 11.35 -14.18
CA TRP A 512 3.90 10.75 -12.89
C TRP A 512 3.41 11.79 -11.86
N GLY A 513 3.48 13.08 -12.17
CA GLY A 513 3.06 14.13 -11.26
C GLY A 513 1.54 14.14 -11.06
N PHE A 514 1.09 14.41 -9.84
CA PHE A 514 -0.33 14.44 -9.46
C PHE A 514 -1.20 15.34 -10.37
N HIS A 515 -0.61 16.40 -10.92
CA HIS A 515 -1.27 17.35 -11.82
C HIS A 515 -1.54 16.87 -13.26
N TYR A 516 -0.92 15.76 -13.71
CA TYR A 516 -0.71 15.49 -15.14
C TYR A 516 -2.01 15.39 -15.95
N ASP A 517 -3.05 14.78 -15.38
CA ASP A 517 -4.35 14.60 -16.03
C ASP A 517 -5.31 15.81 -15.87
N ASP A 518 -4.92 16.84 -15.13
CA ASP A 518 -5.73 18.03 -14.81
C ASP A 518 -5.34 19.29 -15.62
N LEU A 519 -4.52 19.13 -16.67
CA LEU A 519 -4.04 20.25 -17.48
C LEU A 519 -5.16 20.87 -18.36
N LEU A 520 -5.31 22.20 -18.26
CA LEU A 520 -6.38 22.93 -18.97
C LEU A 520 -6.04 23.33 -20.41
N THR A 521 -4.76 23.59 -20.70
CA THR A 521 -4.31 24.15 -22.00
C THR A 521 -3.73 23.07 -22.91
N GLU A 522 -3.84 23.23 -24.22
CA GLU A 522 -3.27 22.28 -25.19
C GLU A 522 -1.75 22.43 -25.39
N PRO A 523 -1.04 21.32 -25.73
CA PRO A 523 -1.51 19.94 -25.64
C PRO A 523 -1.68 19.53 -24.18
N LYS A 524 -2.82 18.91 -23.81
CA LYS A 524 -3.10 18.58 -22.39
C LYS A 524 -2.05 17.65 -21.79
N GLN A 525 -1.84 16.47 -22.36
CA GLN A 525 -0.78 15.56 -21.93
C GLN A 525 0.57 16.08 -22.45
N ARG A 526 1.35 16.69 -21.56
CA ARG A 526 2.68 17.22 -21.85
C ARG A 526 3.52 17.28 -20.58
N GLU A 527 4.82 17.24 -20.76
CA GLU A 527 5.78 17.43 -19.68
C GLU A 527 6.54 18.75 -19.89
N VAL A 528 6.89 19.42 -18.80
CA VAL A 528 7.54 20.73 -18.84
C VAL A 528 8.72 20.75 -17.90
N VAL A 529 9.90 20.98 -18.45
CA VAL A 529 11.13 21.17 -17.68
C VAL A 529 11.34 22.66 -17.46
N THR A 530 11.51 23.07 -16.20
CA THR A 530 11.84 24.45 -15.82
C THR A 530 13.21 24.48 -15.15
N ILE A 531 14.16 25.21 -15.73
CA ILE A 531 15.50 25.37 -15.17
C ILE A 531 15.52 26.54 -14.19
N TYR A 532 16.07 26.32 -13.00
CA TYR A 532 16.26 27.32 -11.95
C TYR A 532 17.74 27.63 -11.72
N GLU A 533 18.03 28.87 -11.38
CA GLU A 533 19.31 29.33 -10.85
C GLU A 533 19.16 29.58 -9.34
N ILE A 534 20.15 29.13 -8.56
CA ILE A 534 20.14 29.20 -7.10
C ILE A 534 21.14 30.28 -6.66
N ASP A 535 20.68 31.27 -5.90
CA ASP A 535 21.55 32.33 -5.40
C ASP A 535 22.43 31.83 -4.25
N CYS A 536 23.73 31.69 -4.54
CA CYS A 536 24.74 31.19 -3.63
C CYS A 536 25.47 32.32 -2.84
N ASN A 537 25.26 33.59 -3.20
CA ASN A 537 26.08 34.72 -2.68
C ASN A 537 25.56 35.33 -1.37
N GLN A 538 24.34 34.99 -0.93
CA GLN A 538 23.72 35.55 0.28
C GLN A 538 23.26 34.50 1.30
N GLY A 539 24.01 33.41 1.49
CA GLY A 539 23.64 32.40 2.49
C GLY A 539 22.30 31.71 2.20
N MET A 540 22.08 31.35 0.92
CA MET A 540 20.88 30.69 0.38
C MET A 540 19.57 31.45 0.62
N GLY A 541 19.35 32.49 -0.19
CA GLY A 541 18.19 33.38 -0.06
C GLY A 541 17.00 33.04 -0.95
N CYS A 542 17.24 32.61 -2.19
CA CYS A 542 16.17 32.27 -3.14
C CYS A 542 16.67 31.59 -4.43
N ALA A 543 15.75 30.94 -5.15
CA ALA A 543 15.92 30.45 -6.51
C ALA A 543 15.03 31.22 -7.49
N HIS A 544 15.48 31.31 -8.74
CA HIS A 544 14.80 32.03 -9.82
C HIS A 544 14.74 31.18 -11.09
N ALA A 545 13.60 31.17 -11.77
CA ALA A 545 13.46 30.45 -13.02
C ALA A 545 14.23 31.16 -14.15
N VAL A 546 15.04 30.39 -14.89
CA VAL A 546 15.85 30.87 -16.02
C VAL A 546 15.05 30.77 -17.33
N TYR A 547 14.48 29.58 -17.58
CA TYR A 547 13.60 29.29 -18.70
C TYR A 547 12.83 27.99 -18.43
N ASN A 548 11.79 27.74 -19.22
CA ASN A 548 11.22 26.40 -19.33
C ASN A 548 11.15 25.94 -20.78
N PHE A 549 10.98 24.64 -20.98
CA PHE A 549 10.68 24.05 -22.28
C PHE A 549 9.72 22.87 -22.09
N ARG A 550 8.93 22.59 -23.12
CA ARG A 550 8.14 21.35 -23.18
C ARG A 550 9.04 20.22 -23.62
N TRP A 551 8.96 19.07 -22.95
CA TRP A 551 9.65 17.87 -23.40
C TRP A 551 9.19 17.51 -24.82
N THR A 552 10.14 17.25 -25.69
CA THR A 552 9.92 16.67 -27.02
C THR A 552 10.58 15.29 -27.06
N PRO A 553 10.17 14.36 -27.93
CA PRO A 553 10.77 13.03 -27.96
C PRO A 553 12.29 13.08 -28.12
N GLN A 554 13.01 12.54 -27.14
CA GLN A 554 14.48 12.53 -27.11
C GLN A 554 15.00 11.17 -27.56
N ARG A 555 16.02 11.14 -28.40
CA ARG A 555 16.70 9.89 -28.77
C ARG A 555 17.99 9.78 -27.98
N ASP A 556 18.13 8.73 -27.18
CA ASP A 556 19.34 8.50 -26.40
C ASP A 556 20.53 8.10 -27.31
N PRO A 557 21.77 8.11 -26.80
CA PRO A 557 22.95 7.69 -27.56
C PRO A 557 22.93 6.21 -28.00
N SER A 558 22.12 5.37 -27.34
CA SER A 558 21.91 3.96 -27.70
C SER A 558 20.92 3.79 -28.85
N GLY A 559 20.20 4.84 -29.23
CA GLY A 559 19.21 4.88 -30.31
C GLY A 559 17.77 4.66 -29.86
N VAL A 560 17.47 4.55 -28.57
CA VAL A 560 16.12 4.41 -28.02
C VAL A 560 15.42 5.78 -28.04
N LEU A 561 14.13 5.79 -28.39
CA LEU A 561 13.33 7.01 -28.44
C LEU A 561 12.44 7.11 -27.19
N HIS A 562 12.61 8.19 -26.44
CA HIS A 562 11.88 8.50 -25.21
C HIS A 562 10.85 9.60 -25.48
N THR A 563 9.59 9.19 -25.68
CA THR A 563 8.49 10.13 -25.98
C THR A 563 8.07 10.95 -24.77
N THR A 564 8.28 10.41 -23.57
CA THR A 564 8.12 11.06 -22.27
C THR A 564 9.40 10.93 -21.46
N ILE A 565 9.47 11.54 -20.28
CA ILE A 565 10.58 11.35 -19.33
C ILE A 565 10.42 9.95 -18.68
N ASP A 566 10.78 8.89 -19.41
CA ASP A 566 10.53 7.50 -19.01
C ASP A 566 11.81 6.70 -18.67
N TYR A 567 12.97 7.34 -18.81
CA TYR A 567 14.25 6.78 -18.42
C TYR A 567 15.16 7.92 -17.90
N PRO A 568 15.81 7.76 -16.73
CA PRO A 568 16.52 8.87 -16.09
C PRO A 568 17.83 9.19 -16.81
N GLY A 569 18.21 10.47 -16.81
CA GLY A 569 19.49 10.96 -17.34
C GLY A 569 19.67 10.78 -18.84
N VAL A 570 18.59 10.84 -19.62
CA VAL A 570 18.65 10.91 -21.09
C VAL A 570 19.15 12.30 -21.50
N PRO A 571 20.19 12.41 -22.36
CA PRO A 571 20.65 13.70 -22.85
C PRO A 571 19.58 14.43 -23.66
N VAL A 572 19.24 15.67 -23.27
CA VAL A 572 18.29 16.50 -24.03
C VAL A 572 18.99 17.16 -25.21
N ASP A 573 18.50 16.91 -26.43
CA ASP A 573 18.91 17.63 -27.63
C ASP A 573 18.27 19.02 -27.64
N ARG A 574 19.05 20.04 -27.29
CA ARG A 574 18.61 21.44 -27.25
C ARG A 574 18.07 21.95 -28.59
N SER A 575 18.45 21.36 -29.72
CA SER A 575 17.94 21.76 -31.03
C SER A 575 16.50 21.29 -31.30
N SER A 576 16.03 20.31 -30.51
CA SER A 576 14.70 19.72 -30.63
C SER A 576 13.64 20.39 -29.74
N ILE A 577 14.04 21.31 -28.87
CA ILE A 577 13.17 21.99 -27.89
C ILE A 577 13.01 23.47 -28.23
N THR A 578 12.04 24.13 -27.61
CA THR A 578 11.88 25.59 -27.67
C THR A 578 11.91 26.15 -26.26
N GLU A 579 12.97 26.90 -25.95
CA GLU A 579 13.13 27.57 -24.65
C GLU A 579 12.24 28.81 -24.57
N ASN A 580 11.49 28.90 -23.48
CA ASN A 580 10.69 30.07 -23.12
C ASN A 580 11.33 30.75 -21.91
N HIS A 581 11.95 31.91 -22.16
CA HIS A 581 12.59 32.74 -21.15
C HIS A 581 11.59 33.72 -20.52
N ASN A 582 11.98 34.36 -19.40
CA ASN A 582 11.13 35.25 -18.61
C ASN A 582 9.92 34.56 -17.94
N VAL A 583 10.03 33.26 -17.70
CA VAL A 583 9.04 32.50 -16.93
C VAL A 583 9.13 32.85 -15.45
N LEU A 584 7.99 32.78 -14.75
CA LEU A 584 7.89 33.13 -13.32
C LEU A 584 8.57 34.47 -12.98
N LYS A 585 8.47 35.45 -13.90
CA LYS A 585 9.12 36.75 -13.75
C LYS A 585 8.68 37.42 -12.44
N ASN A 586 9.65 37.90 -11.67
CA ASN A 586 9.47 38.52 -10.35
C ASN A 586 8.98 37.58 -9.23
N VAL A 587 9.01 36.26 -9.44
CA VAL A 587 8.80 35.28 -8.38
C VAL A 587 10.15 34.93 -7.75
N LYS A 588 10.21 34.96 -6.41
CA LYS A 588 11.36 34.49 -5.63
C LYS A 588 10.96 33.22 -4.92
N ILE A 589 11.61 32.11 -5.22
CA ILE A 589 11.35 30.83 -4.55
C ILE A 589 12.28 30.72 -3.35
N PRO A 590 11.79 30.59 -2.10
CA PRO A 590 12.65 30.33 -0.96
C PRO A 590 13.41 29.02 -1.16
N THR A 591 14.72 29.03 -0.94
CA THR A 591 15.52 27.80 -0.96
C THR A 591 15.33 27.01 0.33
N ARG A 592 15.19 25.70 0.20
CA ARG A 592 15.05 24.74 1.29
C ARG A 592 15.90 23.52 0.94
N PRO A 593 17.23 23.59 1.08
CA PRO A 593 18.12 22.54 0.58
C PRO A 593 17.99 21.28 1.44
N HIS A 594 17.66 20.17 0.80
CA HIS A 594 17.43 18.90 1.48
C HIS A 594 17.77 17.71 0.57
N PHE A 595 17.82 16.54 1.17
CA PHE A 595 17.96 15.27 0.45
C PHE A 595 16.61 14.56 0.45
N GLY A 596 16.03 14.36 -0.73
CA GLY A 596 14.83 13.55 -0.92
C GLY A 596 15.08 12.10 -0.50
N VAL A 597 16.26 11.58 -0.86
CA VAL A 597 16.73 10.25 -0.48
C VAL A 597 17.73 10.26 0.67
N ILE A 598 17.34 9.64 1.78
CA ILE A 598 18.23 9.14 2.85
C ILE A 598 17.75 7.74 3.25
N ALA A 599 18.61 6.73 3.11
CA ALA A 599 18.18 5.34 3.26
C ALA A 599 19.27 4.42 3.81
N VAL A 600 18.90 3.48 4.68
CA VAL A 600 19.69 2.26 4.92
C VAL A 600 19.21 1.15 3.97
N ALA A 601 20.04 0.14 3.72
CA ALA A 601 19.64 -0.92 2.79
C ALA A 601 18.46 -1.75 3.35
N PRO A 602 17.50 -2.12 2.48
CA PRO A 602 16.36 -2.96 2.85
C PRO A 602 16.81 -4.39 3.19
N VAL A 603 15.99 -5.11 3.98
CA VAL A 603 16.22 -6.55 4.25
C VAL A 603 15.78 -7.44 3.11
N GLU A 604 14.94 -6.92 2.22
CA GLU A 604 14.39 -7.63 1.07
C GLU A 604 15.47 -7.94 0.02
N THR A 605 15.42 -9.16 -0.51
CA THR A 605 16.39 -9.63 -1.51
C THR A 605 16.18 -8.99 -2.88
N GLY A 606 17.29 -8.79 -3.59
CA GLY A 606 17.30 -8.22 -4.94
C GLY A 606 17.47 -6.70 -4.93
N MET A 607 17.04 -6.07 -6.01
CA MET A 607 17.05 -4.61 -6.17
C MET A 607 15.66 -4.07 -5.87
N ILE A 608 15.55 -3.12 -4.95
CA ILE A 608 14.32 -2.44 -4.57
C ILE A 608 14.29 -1.10 -5.29
N ASP A 609 13.17 -0.76 -5.92
CA ASP A 609 12.94 0.53 -6.57
C ASP A 609 13.24 1.68 -5.60
N SER A 610 13.97 2.70 -6.05
CA SER A 610 14.32 3.85 -5.22
C SER A 610 13.19 4.88 -5.07
N ILE A 611 12.15 4.82 -5.91
CA ILE A 611 11.04 5.80 -5.89
C ILE A 611 10.19 5.67 -4.61
N PRO A 612 9.58 4.52 -4.25
CA PRO A 612 8.64 4.53 -3.12
C PRO A 612 9.36 4.55 -1.76
N PRO A 613 9.11 5.54 -0.87
CA PRO A 613 9.64 5.51 0.48
C PRO A 613 8.99 4.42 1.33
N THR A 614 9.70 3.95 2.36
CA THR A 614 9.13 3.01 3.35
C THR A 614 9.97 2.99 4.65
N TYR A 615 9.90 1.90 5.42
CA TYR A 615 10.48 1.74 6.75
C TYR A 615 11.99 2.03 6.84
N PHE A 616 12.73 1.80 5.75
CA PHE A 616 14.19 1.99 5.70
C PHE A 616 14.62 3.40 5.30
N GLY A 617 13.67 4.32 5.10
CA GLY A 617 13.93 5.63 4.47
C GLY A 617 13.57 5.57 3.00
N GLY A 618 14.53 5.93 2.15
CA GLY A 618 14.33 6.04 0.71
C GLY A 618 13.91 7.46 0.34
N ASN A 619 13.08 7.59 -0.69
CA ASN A 619 12.65 8.86 -1.26
C ASN A 619 11.51 9.50 -0.44
N ILE A 620 11.84 10.09 0.70
CA ILE A 620 10.85 10.62 1.64
C ILE A 620 10.27 11.95 1.13
N ASP A 621 11.09 12.74 0.45
CA ASP A 621 10.76 14.06 -0.09
C ASP A 621 10.12 14.99 0.92
N ASN A 622 10.73 15.04 2.12
CA ASN A 622 10.41 16.04 3.11
C ASN A 622 11.48 17.12 3.10
N TRP A 623 11.09 18.35 2.73
CA TRP A 623 11.99 19.50 2.67
C TRP A 623 12.70 19.83 4.00
N ARG A 624 12.22 19.26 5.11
CA ARG A 624 12.79 19.38 6.45
C ARG A 624 14.00 18.47 6.69
N ILE A 625 14.32 17.52 5.80
CA ILE A 625 15.53 16.68 5.83
C ILE A 625 16.74 17.50 5.34
N ALA A 626 17.00 18.57 6.07
CA ALA A 626 17.89 19.67 5.70
C ALA A 626 18.97 19.89 6.75
N LYS A 627 19.85 20.86 6.50
CA LYS A 627 20.82 21.34 7.49
C LYS A 627 20.17 21.58 8.86
N GLY A 628 20.78 21.02 9.91
CA GLY A 628 20.32 21.11 11.30
C GLY A 628 19.33 20.01 11.69
N ALA A 629 18.83 19.21 10.73
CA ALA A 629 18.01 18.06 11.03
C ALA A 629 18.84 16.80 11.31
N THR A 630 18.25 15.88 12.04
CA THR A 630 18.79 14.55 12.31
C THR A 630 17.76 13.51 11.88
N VAL A 631 18.20 12.51 11.11
CA VAL A 631 17.35 11.41 10.66
C VAL A 631 17.71 10.15 11.42
N TYR A 632 16.73 9.49 12.02
CA TYR A 632 16.90 8.20 12.67
C TYR A 632 16.34 7.10 11.77
N LEU A 633 17.20 6.17 11.39
CA LEU A 633 16.88 5.04 10.53
C LEU A 633 17.13 3.72 11.27
N ARG A 634 16.18 2.80 11.17
CA ARG A 634 16.34 1.48 11.79
C ARG A 634 17.16 0.56 10.89
N VAL A 635 18.25 0.05 11.42
CA VAL A 635 19.16 -0.86 10.70
C VAL A 635 18.47 -2.21 10.48
N GLY A 636 18.36 -2.62 9.22
CA GLY A 636 17.81 -3.91 8.80
C GLY A 636 18.85 -4.98 8.48
N VAL A 637 20.05 -4.56 8.05
CA VAL A 637 21.14 -5.44 7.60
C VAL A 637 22.47 -5.04 8.25
N ASP A 638 23.42 -5.97 8.29
CA ASP A 638 24.76 -5.70 8.81
C ASP A 638 25.41 -4.49 8.11
N GLY A 639 25.96 -3.59 8.92
CA GLY A 639 26.60 -2.36 8.45
C GLY A 639 25.65 -1.22 8.07
N GLY A 640 24.33 -1.44 8.07
CA GLY A 640 23.31 -0.46 7.67
C GLY A 640 23.28 -0.16 6.17
N LEU A 641 24.44 0.02 5.53
CA LEU A 641 24.59 0.36 4.11
C LEU A 641 23.85 1.66 3.75
N LEU A 642 24.23 2.76 4.42
CA LEU A 642 23.64 4.09 4.25
C LEU A 642 23.92 4.65 2.86
N SER A 643 22.89 5.11 2.16
CA SER A 643 23.00 5.88 0.91
C SER A 643 22.23 7.20 1.02
N VAL A 644 22.72 8.23 0.33
CA VAL A 644 22.12 9.57 0.27
C VAL A 644 22.03 10.01 -1.18
N GLY A 645 20.92 10.62 -1.58
CA GLY A 645 20.66 10.98 -2.97
C GLY A 645 19.55 12.01 -3.09
N ASP A 646 19.03 12.13 -4.31
CA ASP A 646 17.93 13.01 -4.70
C ASP A 646 18.00 14.42 -4.09
N PRO A 647 19.06 15.19 -4.42
CA PRO A 647 19.30 16.46 -3.80
C PRO A 647 18.39 17.56 -4.36
N HIS A 648 17.73 18.30 -3.47
CA HIS A 648 16.73 19.31 -3.82
C HIS A 648 17.13 20.69 -3.30
N ALA A 649 17.13 21.72 -4.15
CA ALA A 649 17.34 23.10 -3.73
C ALA A 649 16.11 23.69 -3.01
N SER A 650 14.90 23.24 -3.37
CA SER A 650 13.66 23.58 -2.68
C SER A 650 12.51 22.67 -3.12
N GLN A 651 11.52 22.50 -2.26
CA GLN A 651 10.29 21.77 -2.53
C GLN A 651 9.13 22.34 -1.69
N GLY A 652 7.91 22.15 -2.17
CA GLY A 652 6.69 22.36 -1.41
C GLY A 652 6.16 21.05 -0.83
N ASP A 653 5.49 21.13 0.31
CA ASP A 653 4.72 20.01 0.89
C ASP A 653 3.67 19.54 -0.15
N SER A 654 3.89 18.38 -0.78
CA SER A 654 3.14 17.65 -1.83
C SER A 654 3.97 17.22 -3.04
N GLU A 655 5.03 17.96 -3.37
CA GLU A 655 5.81 17.73 -4.61
C GLU A 655 4.93 17.58 -5.87
N LEU A 656 3.88 18.38 -5.94
CA LEU A 656 2.71 18.18 -6.82
C LEU A 656 3.02 17.81 -8.28
N CYS A 657 4.05 18.39 -8.89
CA CYS A 657 4.35 18.20 -10.31
C CYS A 657 5.18 16.95 -10.62
N GLY A 658 5.60 16.20 -9.61
CA GLY A 658 6.41 14.99 -9.73
C GLY A 658 7.86 15.15 -9.28
N THR A 659 8.35 16.39 -9.17
CA THR A 659 9.75 16.68 -8.78
C THR A 659 9.84 17.97 -7.99
N ALA A 660 10.95 18.12 -7.25
CA ALA A 660 11.35 19.35 -6.59
C ALA A 660 12.11 20.30 -7.55
N ILE A 661 12.83 21.30 -7.01
CA ILE A 661 13.96 21.89 -7.73
C ILE A 661 15.16 20.96 -7.54
N GLU A 662 15.24 19.99 -8.43
CA GLU A 662 16.27 18.97 -8.60
C GLU A 662 17.64 19.61 -8.79
N CYS A 663 18.50 19.60 -7.77
CA CYS A 663 19.75 20.37 -7.77
C CYS A 663 20.83 19.64 -6.98
N SER A 664 21.96 19.32 -7.62
CA SER A 664 23.09 18.65 -6.97
C SER A 664 23.54 19.39 -5.70
N LEU A 665 23.72 18.67 -4.60
CA LEU A 665 24.13 19.20 -3.30
C LEU A 665 25.39 18.47 -2.79
N THR A 666 26.04 19.05 -1.80
CA THR A 666 27.07 18.41 -0.98
C THR A 666 26.70 18.60 0.47
N GLY A 667 26.56 17.51 1.21
CA GLY A 667 26.21 17.52 2.63
C GLY A 667 27.38 17.11 3.51
N VAL A 668 27.44 17.67 4.73
CA VAL A 668 28.35 17.20 5.79
C VAL A 668 27.50 16.52 6.85
N PHE A 669 27.79 15.26 7.11
CA PHE A 669 27.00 14.40 8.00
C PHE A 669 27.85 13.93 9.18
N GLN A 670 27.24 13.78 10.35
CA GLN A 670 27.77 12.95 11.43
C GLN A 670 26.92 11.69 11.55
N ILE A 671 27.56 10.53 11.56
CA ILE A 671 26.87 9.24 11.60
C ILE A 671 27.10 8.60 12.97
N VAL A 672 26.05 8.39 13.75
CA VAL A 672 26.13 7.80 15.10
C VAL A 672 25.29 6.53 15.14
N LEU A 673 25.90 5.44 15.61
CA LEU A 673 25.23 4.16 15.82
C LEU A 673 24.74 4.06 17.26
N HIS A 674 23.45 3.76 17.43
CA HIS A 674 22.83 3.44 18.71
C HIS A 674 22.47 1.95 18.75
N LYS A 675 23.05 1.23 19.71
CA LYS A 675 22.85 -0.22 19.86
C LYS A 675 21.45 -0.53 20.36
N ALA A 676 20.81 -1.54 19.79
CA ALA A 676 19.44 -1.92 20.11
C ALA A 676 19.21 -2.20 21.61
N GLU A 677 20.23 -2.74 22.29
CA GLU A 677 20.23 -3.05 23.73
C GLU A 677 20.36 -1.81 24.63
N ASP A 678 20.83 -0.69 24.08
CA ASP A 678 21.12 0.55 24.81
C ASP A 678 20.09 1.66 24.56
N LEU A 679 19.05 1.41 23.75
CA LEU A 679 18.08 2.44 23.34
C LEU A 679 17.22 2.98 24.49
N GLY A 680 17.06 2.23 25.59
CA GLY A 680 16.30 2.65 26.76
C GLY A 680 14.91 3.22 26.43
N ASN A 681 14.64 4.43 26.91
CA ASN A 681 13.40 5.19 26.66
C ASN A 681 13.62 6.33 25.65
N GLU A 682 14.65 6.26 24.81
CA GLU A 682 14.92 7.30 23.83
C GLU A 682 13.74 7.47 22.87
N PRO A 683 13.45 8.70 22.38
CA PRO A 683 12.30 8.94 21.49
C PRO A 683 12.30 8.12 20.20
N TYR A 684 13.49 7.70 19.77
CA TYR A 684 13.70 6.88 18.58
C TYR A 684 13.78 5.36 18.88
N ALA A 685 13.62 4.92 20.12
CA ALA A 685 13.84 3.52 20.51
C ALA A 685 12.91 2.54 19.76
N ASP A 686 11.63 2.89 19.63
CA ASP A 686 10.58 2.05 19.01
C ASP A 686 10.16 2.51 17.61
N ILE A 687 10.96 3.34 16.93
CA ILE A 687 10.61 3.79 15.57
C ILE A 687 10.64 2.61 14.61
N ASN A 688 9.71 2.52 13.67
CA ASN A 688 9.64 1.51 12.61
C ASN A 688 9.58 2.16 11.22
N SER A 689 9.88 3.45 11.18
CA SER A 689 9.78 4.36 10.05
C SER A 689 10.78 5.50 10.31
N PRO A 690 11.21 6.24 9.28
CA PRO A 690 12.09 7.39 9.46
C PRO A 690 11.49 8.42 10.42
N LEU A 691 12.26 8.75 11.47
CA LEU A 691 11.99 9.87 12.35
C LEU A 691 12.96 10.99 12.00
N VAL A 692 12.45 12.21 11.82
CA VAL A 692 13.26 13.40 11.67
C VAL A 692 13.14 14.25 12.92
N GLU A 693 14.27 14.71 13.43
CA GLU A 693 14.36 15.62 14.56
C GLU A 693 15.03 16.91 14.12
N THR A 694 14.40 18.04 14.42
CA THR A 694 15.02 19.37 14.32
C THR A 694 15.31 19.88 15.73
N PRO A 695 15.96 21.05 15.92
CA PRO A 695 16.14 21.61 17.25
C PRO A 695 14.83 21.72 18.05
N ASP A 696 13.73 22.06 17.37
CA ASP A 696 12.46 22.42 18.01
C ASP A 696 11.32 21.41 17.78
N GLU A 697 11.48 20.45 16.86
CA GLU A 697 10.38 19.60 16.39
C GLU A 697 10.79 18.13 16.24
N TRP A 698 9.80 17.25 16.40
CA TRP A 698 9.82 15.87 15.91
C TRP A 698 8.90 15.78 14.70
N VAL A 699 9.37 15.16 13.64
CA VAL A 699 8.61 14.98 12.39
C VAL A 699 8.54 13.49 12.06
N LEU A 700 7.33 12.94 12.16
CA LEU A 700 7.04 11.53 11.87
C LEU A 700 6.45 11.38 10.47
N HIS A 701 6.80 10.30 9.78
CA HIS A 701 6.36 10.04 8.41
C HIS A 701 5.39 8.86 8.36
N GLY A 702 4.16 9.12 7.97
CA GLY A 702 3.19 8.11 7.57
C GLY A 702 3.17 7.93 6.05
N PHE A 703 2.93 6.70 5.60
CA PHE A 703 2.85 6.37 4.17
C PHE A 703 1.57 5.61 3.85
N SER A 704 1.16 5.61 2.58
CA SER A 704 -0.02 4.87 2.12
C SER A 704 0.00 3.42 2.62
N HIS A 705 1.16 2.80 2.52
CA HIS A 705 1.45 1.48 3.07
C HIS A 705 2.74 1.56 3.91
N PRO A 706 2.68 1.33 5.24
CA PRO A 706 3.85 1.49 6.13
C PRO A 706 5.04 0.64 5.69
N ASP A 707 4.76 -0.59 5.23
CA ASP A 707 5.71 -1.56 4.69
C ASP A 707 5.06 -2.29 3.51
N TYR A 708 5.02 -1.62 2.37
CA TYR A 708 4.38 -2.15 1.15
C TYR A 708 5.07 -3.41 0.62
N LEU A 709 6.37 -3.56 0.88
CA LEU A 709 7.15 -4.74 0.49
C LEU A 709 6.69 -5.99 1.24
N LYS A 710 6.42 -5.88 2.54
CA LYS A 710 5.81 -6.98 3.30
C LYS A 710 4.33 -7.19 2.98
N GLU A 711 3.58 -6.12 2.77
CA GLU A 711 2.13 -6.20 2.54
C GLU A 711 1.79 -6.89 1.21
N PHE A 712 2.50 -6.53 0.14
CA PHE A 712 2.26 -7.02 -1.22
C PHE A 712 3.25 -8.09 -1.68
N GLY A 713 4.34 -8.33 -0.95
CA GLY A 713 5.35 -9.33 -1.32
C GLY A 713 6.00 -9.01 -2.68
N GLU A 714 6.16 -10.03 -3.54
CA GLU A 714 6.80 -9.86 -4.86
C GLU A 714 6.07 -8.86 -5.78
N GLN A 715 4.75 -8.70 -5.62
CA GLN A 715 3.93 -7.75 -6.40
C GLN A 715 4.07 -6.31 -5.91
N GLY A 716 4.66 -6.07 -4.74
CA GLY A 716 4.69 -4.74 -4.12
C GLY A 716 5.37 -3.67 -4.96
N ARG A 717 6.30 -4.06 -5.83
CA ARG A 717 7.00 -3.14 -6.75
C ARG A 717 6.09 -2.57 -7.84
N SER A 718 4.94 -3.17 -8.09
CA SER A 718 3.97 -2.69 -9.08
C SER A 718 2.68 -2.21 -8.42
N GLU A 719 2.16 -2.98 -7.45
CA GLU A 719 0.88 -2.65 -6.79
C GLU A 719 0.93 -1.32 -6.02
N ILE A 720 2.10 -0.92 -5.51
CA ILE A 720 2.22 0.32 -4.74
C ILE A 720 1.78 1.56 -5.53
N TYR A 721 2.04 1.59 -6.83
CA TYR A 721 1.68 2.72 -7.71
C TYR A 721 0.17 2.78 -8.00
N GLU A 722 -0.56 1.66 -7.86
CA GLU A 722 -2.01 1.59 -8.06
C GLU A 722 -2.80 1.80 -6.75
N LYS A 723 -2.13 1.69 -5.60
CA LYS A 723 -2.76 1.69 -4.25
C LYS A 723 -2.43 2.94 -3.41
N SER A 724 -1.77 3.93 -4.01
CA SER A 724 -1.44 5.22 -3.42
C SER A 724 -2.67 5.91 -2.79
N SER A 725 -2.56 6.40 -1.55
CA SER A 725 -3.69 7.05 -0.86
C SER A 725 -3.26 7.98 0.29
N LEU A 726 -3.69 9.25 0.22
CA LEU A 726 -3.52 10.19 1.33
C LEU A 726 -4.32 9.79 2.58
N ASP A 727 -5.48 9.15 2.42
CA ASP A 727 -6.29 8.69 3.54
C ASP A 727 -5.57 7.59 4.33
N LEU A 728 -4.93 6.66 3.61
CA LEU A 728 -4.11 5.61 4.25
C LEU A 728 -2.85 6.20 4.89
N ALA A 729 -2.16 7.11 4.20
CA ALA A 729 -0.99 7.80 4.72
C ALA A 729 -1.29 8.62 5.99
N MET A 730 -2.42 9.32 6.01
CA MET A 730 -2.89 10.06 7.20
C MET A 730 -3.19 9.11 8.37
N ARG A 731 -3.80 7.95 8.12
CA ARG A 731 -4.05 6.94 9.16
C ARG A 731 -2.75 6.37 9.71
N ASP A 732 -1.76 6.13 8.86
CA ASP A 732 -0.44 5.69 9.28
C ASP A 732 0.30 6.76 10.10
N ALA A 733 0.31 8.01 9.63
CA ALA A 733 0.89 9.13 10.35
C ALA A 733 0.26 9.29 11.75
N PHE A 734 -1.07 9.19 11.85
CA PHE A 734 -1.78 9.18 13.13
C PHE A 734 -1.29 8.03 14.04
N ARG A 735 -1.26 6.78 13.53
CA ARG A 735 -0.85 5.60 14.32
C ARG A 735 0.57 5.75 14.85
N LYS A 736 1.50 6.22 14.02
CA LYS A 736 2.90 6.46 14.38
C LYS A 736 3.04 7.59 15.40
N THR A 737 2.31 8.69 15.22
CA THR A 737 2.28 9.81 16.17
C THR A 737 1.73 9.37 17.53
N ARG A 738 0.62 8.62 17.54
CA ARG A 738 0.03 8.05 18.75
C ARG A 738 1.03 7.11 19.44
N GLN A 739 1.64 6.19 18.69
CA GLN A 739 2.66 5.28 19.23
C GLN A 739 3.80 6.07 19.86
N PHE A 740 4.36 7.06 19.15
CA PHE A 740 5.46 7.89 19.65
C PHE A 740 5.10 8.62 20.94
N LEU A 741 3.92 9.25 21.02
CA LEU A 741 3.49 9.93 22.24
C LEU A 741 3.29 8.97 23.41
N MET A 742 2.79 7.77 23.16
CA MET A 742 2.61 6.76 24.19
C MET A 742 3.94 6.17 24.67
N THR A 743 4.87 5.89 23.76
CA THR A 743 6.14 5.23 24.09
C THR A 743 7.20 6.20 24.58
N ALA A 744 7.42 7.31 23.86
CA ALA A 744 8.47 8.27 24.14
C ALA A 744 8.08 9.36 25.15
N LYS A 745 6.77 9.64 25.28
CA LYS A 745 6.26 10.70 26.18
C LYS A 745 5.37 10.15 27.30
N GLY A 746 5.14 8.84 27.34
CA GLY A 746 4.42 8.17 28.43
C GLY A 746 2.94 8.54 28.53
N LEU A 747 2.34 9.10 27.47
CA LEU A 747 0.93 9.46 27.46
C LEU A 747 0.05 8.21 27.32
N SER A 748 -1.14 8.24 27.91
CA SER A 748 -2.19 7.27 27.57
C SER A 748 -2.69 7.47 26.13
N GLU A 749 -3.41 6.49 25.60
CA GLU A 749 -3.99 6.61 24.25
C GLU A 749 -4.97 7.79 24.15
N ASP A 750 -5.82 8.00 25.17
CA ASP A 750 -6.80 9.09 25.19
C ASP A 750 -6.12 10.47 25.25
N GLU A 751 -5.07 10.62 26.07
CA GLU A 751 -4.26 11.85 26.14
C GLU A 751 -3.53 12.10 24.83
N ALA A 752 -2.94 11.06 24.23
CA ALA A 752 -2.27 11.17 22.95
C ALA A 752 -3.24 11.65 21.85
N ILE A 753 -4.44 11.05 21.75
CA ILE A 753 -5.46 11.45 20.77
C ILE A 753 -5.89 12.91 21.00
N SER A 754 -6.10 13.30 22.25
CA SER A 754 -6.46 14.68 22.60
C SER A 754 -5.37 15.66 22.17
N LEU A 755 -4.10 15.40 22.53
CA LEU A 755 -2.96 16.25 22.19
C LEU A 755 -2.75 16.34 20.67
N ILE A 756 -2.82 15.20 19.98
CA ILE A 756 -2.71 15.13 18.51
C ILE A 756 -3.72 16.06 17.86
N SER A 757 -4.95 16.06 18.36
CA SER A 757 -6.06 16.80 17.75
C SER A 757 -5.95 18.32 17.91
N VAL A 758 -5.19 18.81 18.89
CA VAL A 758 -5.17 20.24 19.25
C VAL A 758 -3.80 20.91 19.09
N ALA A 759 -2.71 20.14 18.97
CA ALA A 759 -1.35 20.67 18.97
C ALA A 759 -0.35 19.93 18.06
N VAL A 760 -0.80 18.95 17.27
CA VAL A 760 0.04 18.30 16.24
C VAL A 760 -0.49 18.65 14.86
N ASP A 761 0.40 19.13 14.00
CA ASP A 761 0.05 19.49 12.63
C ASP A 761 0.36 18.32 11.69
N PHE A 762 -0.60 17.97 10.82
CA PHE A 762 -0.39 16.99 9.75
C PHE A 762 -0.32 17.69 8.40
N GLY A 763 0.73 17.40 7.63
CA GLY A 763 0.96 17.94 6.30
C GLY A 763 1.19 16.85 5.28
N VAL A 764 0.86 17.12 4.02
CA VAL A 764 1.21 16.21 2.91
C VAL A 764 2.70 16.34 2.64
N THR A 765 3.43 15.23 2.62
CA THR A 765 4.85 15.21 2.29
C THR A 765 5.01 15.22 0.77
N GLN A 766 4.49 14.19 0.12
CA GLN A 766 4.47 14.03 -1.34
C GLN A 766 3.26 13.18 -1.77
N VAL A 767 2.88 13.30 -3.05
CA VAL A 767 1.82 12.51 -3.70
C VAL A 767 2.25 11.97 -5.08
N VAL A 768 3.53 11.63 -5.23
CA VAL A 768 4.11 11.33 -6.55
C VAL A 768 4.97 10.05 -6.60
N ASP A 769 5.28 9.44 -5.45
CA ASP A 769 6.23 8.30 -5.39
C ASP A 769 5.59 6.91 -5.30
N GLY A 770 4.32 6.79 -5.70
CA GLY A 770 3.52 5.59 -5.43
C GLY A 770 3.16 5.44 -3.95
N ASN A 771 4.13 5.27 -3.05
CA ASN A 771 3.84 5.25 -1.61
C ASN A 771 3.73 6.68 -1.04
N TRP A 772 2.57 7.32 -1.24
CA TRP A 772 2.37 8.72 -0.83
C TRP A 772 2.56 8.94 0.67
N GLY A 773 3.04 10.14 1.02
CA GLY A 773 3.46 10.48 2.38
C GLY A 773 2.65 11.60 3.04
N VAL A 774 2.40 11.44 4.35
CA VAL A 774 1.88 12.48 5.25
C VAL A 774 2.82 12.57 6.44
N HIS A 775 3.23 13.77 6.83
CA HIS A 775 4.06 13.99 8.00
C HIS A 775 3.27 14.60 9.15
N ALA A 776 3.64 14.23 10.38
CA ALA A 776 3.11 14.81 11.61
C ALA A 776 4.22 15.61 12.32
N VAL A 777 3.95 16.87 12.67
CA VAL A 777 4.90 17.77 13.34
C VAL A 777 4.51 17.96 14.79
N ILE A 778 5.40 17.56 15.70
CA ILE A 778 5.23 17.71 17.14
C ILE A 778 6.29 18.68 17.67
N ARG A 779 5.87 19.83 18.19
CA ARG A 779 6.80 20.79 18.79
C ARG A 779 7.31 20.27 20.14
N LYS A 780 8.63 20.31 20.35
CA LYS A 780 9.27 19.90 21.61
C LYS A 780 8.83 20.77 22.78
N SER A 781 8.54 22.05 22.55
CA SER A 781 8.07 23.00 23.55
C SER A 781 6.73 22.64 24.20
N LEU A 782 5.97 21.69 23.63
CA LEU A 782 4.74 21.17 24.24
C LEU A 782 5.01 20.37 25.51
N PHE A 783 6.22 19.83 25.67
CA PHE A 783 6.62 19.04 26.81
C PHE A 783 7.55 19.87 27.69
N SER A 784 7.08 20.27 28.87
CA SER A 784 7.94 20.84 29.91
C SER A 784 8.95 19.77 30.34
N GLY A 785 10.25 20.07 30.23
CA GLY A 785 11.31 19.16 30.66
C GLY A 785 11.09 18.74 32.12
N GLY A 786 10.72 17.48 32.33
CA GLY A 786 10.33 16.99 33.65
C GLY A 786 11.52 16.87 34.59
N THR A 787 11.73 17.88 35.43
CA THR A 787 11.91 17.60 36.86
C THR A 787 10.52 17.55 37.47
N VAL A 788 9.96 16.34 37.58
CA VAL A 788 8.85 16.11 38.50
C VAL A 788 9.44 16.26 39.90
N GLY A 789 9.33 17.47 40.45
CA GLY A 789 9.51 17.68 41.88
C GLY A 789 8.47 16.82 42.60
N SER A 790 8.95 16.06 43.59
CA SER A 790 8.13 15.47 44.64
C SER A 790 7.10 16.49 45.13
N ALA A 791 5.84 16.28 44.80
CA ALA A 791 4.75 16.87 45.57
C ALA A 791 4.44 15.90 46.69
N ASP A 792 5.12 16.09 47.82
CA ASP A 792 4.53 15.82 49.13
C ASP A 792 3.36 16.82 49.30
N ASP A 793 2.15 16.27 49.41
CA ASP A 793 0.99 16.65 50.26
C ASP A 793 -0.37 16.36 49.58
#